data_AF-A0A8E2JT23-F1
#
_entry.id   AF-A0A8E2JT23-F1
#
_cell.length_a   1.000
_cell.length_b   1.000
_cell.length_c   1.000
_cell.angle_alpha   90.00
_cell.angle_beta   90.00
_cell.angle_gamma   90.00
#
_symmetry.space_group_name_H-M   'P 1'
#
loop_
_entity.id
_entity.type
_entity.pdbx_description
1 polymer ?
#
loop_
_entity_poly.entity_id
_entity_poly.type
_entity_poly.pdbx_seq_one_letter_code
_entity_poly.pdbx_strand_id
1 'polypeptide(L)'
;MSIKHLHRDPTWYSKWMFEDGGFRREVLEQLCQAIAKRNLDDQTAAELQQLLDYEYLSIQYPRTQASLYHGAPGQCTTEGWSAKLLDQISQCVTQPISAPSPVEKEILFRTLLSTINLIRAQGVTQDPNMHHRQLYSRFEYELRNLQLQECKITTELTSDYFRTVQCSYLLHVALDYAQLLIPPLPELISHILEQWITCAFNVAFAGTGLNTQRQAAAFLQSLEEELRNFWWQPKGKLQTLLAFQEFSRVAVTLHLIGTVSNQPRPPNTHIMLQNAQGFAKIVLERLSHVISQDEQIEFPVQPLPLQTLANATLSSLNAYTYFYGMLDCARLLSKVIERDSLPLALQVVMTKIIAEAKDPRFRWKAIEIRISNASDQEHCSKSIVSSVSEGCSFRTKQPLPQLREEILKISQFIMQEQGHYSQQRRNSNVVSISSGLTPNDGPKYRLMLHSWIENSIQPTQWSSERQTVLAELERPLRALKMPRFFKGLIPRVECISAGLSPHCEAAFLLRRSCLMLYDVRSLTDGAVIRQGIEIPSPRGHMREAILSDTFVAFIYDSSLHVHEYAFPLRTQKVGKEHVFEQEAGHQWDPTCVAIHEDRHRAWVAVGGGINCGEDIYGDIKVFHIDKLASNKTILPQIALFRRSHADPLAGGPVKGLSFGPDRRKLVCITNNNHILVWTLSNNSKPCGNPFKIEKFYHPETTADGVTSATIFSAPSMRPYIFTTTSPSFQRAAGGLYGEWSYISPVAPCSTEVPEVMVHNITELRKKILVGAVTANGGLVAVLEKSGKIKVLSLTKGSPCGISCEKEVNEVHGVQLCSSMEKASSTSLRFEETDRGLFIMAVDTNGKLARHKWTGLPMKSTLPEIPGLPVELSSIEFISSTPELPTSEIWELA
;
A
#
# COMPACT_ATOMS: atom_id res chain seq x y z
N MET A 1 15.19 -52.09 -1.49
CA MET A 1 16.24 -51.07 -1.32
C MET A 1 15.68 -49.98 -0.44
N SER A 2 16.43 -49.48 0.55
CA SER A 2 15.95 -48.37 1.40
C SER A 2 16.03 -47.06 0.61
N ILE A 3 14.90 -46.34 0.51
CA ILE A 3 14.87 -45.01 -0.08
C ILE A 3 15.56 -44.06 0.92
N LYS A 4 16.71 -43.51 0.54
CA LYS A 4 17.35 -42.43 1.31
C LYS A 4 16.61 -41.13 1.01
N HIS A 5 15.84 -40.63 1.97
CA HIS A 5 15.25 -39.29 1.90
C HIS A 5 16.33 -38.23 1.67
N LEU A 6 15.99 -37.19 0.90
CA LEU A 6 16.88 -36.07 0.63
C LEU A 6 16.92 -35.15 1.86
N HIS A 7 17.63 -35.58 2.90
CA HIS A 7 17.69 -34.84 4.16
C HIS A 7 18.55 -33.59 4.01
N ARG A 8 17.95 -32.52 3.52
CA ARG A 8 18.58 -31.21 3.39
C ARG A 8 18.63 -30.49 4.73
N ASP A 9 19.70 -29.73 4.89
CA ASP A 9 19.83 -28.70 5.91
C ASP A 9 18.61 -27.76 5.84
N PRO A 10 17.84 -27.52 6.92
CA PRO A 10 16.66 -26.65 6.89
C PRO A 10 16.97 -25.20 6.52
N THR A 11 18.25 -24.79 6.51
CA THR A 11 18.70 -23.50 5.96
C THR A 11 18.89 -23.49 4.45
N TRP A 12 18.73 -24.62 3.73
CA TRP A 12 18.98 -24.70 2.27
C TRP A 12 18.17 -23.66 1.49
N TYR A 13 16.92 -23.38 1.89
CA TYR A 13 16.09 -22.38 1.22
C TYR A 13 16.57 -20.95 1.51
N SER A 14 17.15 -20.71 2.68
CA SER A 14 17.83 -19.45 3.00
C SER A 14 19.10 -19.31 2.15
N LYS A 15 19.93 -20.35 2.08
CA LYS A 15 21.14 -20.39 1.24
C LYS A 15 20.80 -20.22 -0.25
N TRP A 16 19.72 -20.85 -0.72
CA TRP A 16 19.15 -20.62 -2.05
C TRP A 16 18.84 -19.14 -2.29
N MET A 17 18.24 -18.47 -1.32
CA MET A 17 17.88 -17.05 -1.43
C MET A 17 19.10 -16.12 -1.41
N PHE A 18 20.19 -16.48 -0.70
CA PHE A 18 21.28 -15.55 -0.37
C PHE A 18 22.69 -15.90 -0.91
N GLU A 19 22.98 -17.13 -1.29
CA GLU A 19 24.30 -17.55 -1.80
C GLU A 19 24.45 -17.40 -3.32
N ASP A 20 25.69 -17.61 -3.80
CA ASP A 20 26.13 -17.60 -5.19
C ASP A 20 25.26 -18.50 -6.09
N GLY A 21 25.19 -18.18 -7.39
CA GLY A 21 24.60 -19.04 -8.42
C GLY A 21 25.17 -20.46 -8.46
N GLY A 22 26.37 -20.72 -7.90
CA GLY A 22 26.90 -22.05 -7.65
C GLY A 22 26.02 -22.90 -6.72
N PHE A 23 25.67 -22.40 -5.53
CA PHE A 23 24.81 -23.13 -4.58
C PHE A 23 23.38 -23.30 -5.14
N ARG A 24 22.85 -22.27 -5.81
CA ARG A 24 21.56 -22.37 -6.51
C ARG A 24 21.58 -23.44 -7.60
N ARG A 25 22.68 -23.54 -8.36
CA ARG A 25 22.85 -24.60 -9.37
C ARG A 25 22.91 -25.97 -8.70
N GLU A 26 23.66 -26.13 -7.62
CA GLU A 26 23.72 -27.40 -6.88
C GLU A 26 22.35 -27.82 -6.34
N VAL A 27 21.59 -26.89 -5.74
CA VAL A 27 20.24 -27.17 -5.24
C VAL A 27 19.25 -27.48 -6.37
N LEU A 28 19.36 -26.81 -7.53
CA LEU A 28 18.61 -27.18 -8.74
C LEU A 28 18.99 -28.57 -9.20
N GLU A 29 20.27 -28.87 -9.38
CA GLU A 29 20.75 -30.17 -9.85
C GLU A 29 20.33 -31.29 -8.90
N GLN A 30 20.37 -31.07 -7.58
CA GLN A 30 19.86 -32.01 -6.58
C GLN A 30 18.32 -32.16 -6.62
N LEU A 31 17.55 -31.08 -6.80
CA LEU A 31 16.08 -31.16 -6.95
C LEU A 31 15.72 -31.88 -8.26
N CYS A 32 16.33 -31.50 -9.37
CA CYS A 32 16.18 -32.16 -10.68
C CYS A 32 16.59 -33.63 -10.61
N GLN A 33 17.64 -33.98 -9.86
CA GLN A 33 17.99 -35.39 -9.62
C GLN A 33 16.97 -36.13 -8.74
N ALA A 34 16.37 -35.49 -7.73
CA ALA A 34 15.30 -36.08 -6.91
C ALA A 34 14.03 -36.32 -7.75
N ILE A 35 13.64 -35.32 -8.56
CA ILE A 35 12.53 -35.38 -9.53
C ILE A 35 12.79 -36.49 -10.57
N ALA A 36 13.99 -36.53 -11.18
CA ALA A 36 14.36 -37.56 -12.16
C ALA A 36 14.37 -38.98 -11.57
N LYS A 37 14.71 -39.12 -10.28
CA LYS A 37 14.64 -40.38 -9.52
C LYS A 37 13.23 -40.68 -8.95
N ARG A 38 12.23 -39.84 -9.26
CA ARG A 38 10.83 -39.93 -8.80
C ARG A 38 10.64 -39.89 -7.28
N ASN A 39 11.52 -39.21 -6.55
CA ASN A 39 11.46 -39.11 -5.10
C ASN A 39 10.85 -37.75 -4.71
N LEU A 40 9.53 -37.70 -4.59
CA LEU A 40 8.72 -36.49 -4.34
C LEU A 40 7.96 -36.64 -3.01
N ASP A 41 8.69 -36.65 -1.90
CA ASP A 41 8.09 -36.59 -0.57
C ASP A 41 7.50 -35.19 -0.26
N ASP A 42 6.69 -35.09 0.79
CA ASP A 42 6.02 -33.85 1.21
C ASP A 42 7.03 -32.71 1.45
N GLN A 43 8.26 -33.04 1.87
CA GLN A 43 9.36 -32.10 1.93
C GLN A 43 9.68 -31.57 0.53
N THR A 44 10.07 -32.43 -0.41
CA THR A 44 10.42 -32.01 -1.79
C THR A 44 9.29 -31.23 -2.48
N ALA A 45 8.03 -31.58 -2.24
CA ALA A 45 6.87 -30.83 -2.73
C ALA A 45 6.73 -29.43 -2.09
N ALA A 46 6.92 -29.31 -0.77
CA ALA A 46 6.94 -28.02 -0.08
C ALA A 46 8.14 -27.15 -0.50
N GLU A 47 9.31 -27.74 -0.74
CA GLU A 47 10.51 -27.06 -1.26
C GLU A 47 10.23 -26.44 -2.65
N LEU A 48 9.55 -27.18 -3.54
CA LEU A 48 9.12 -26.67 -4.86
C LEU A 48 8.02 -25.60 -4.75
N GLN A 49 7.03 -25.78 -3.88
CA GLN A 49 5.96 -24.81 -3.67
C GLN A 49 6.51 -23.47 -3.15
N GLN A 50 7.48 -23.50 -2.22
CA GLN A 50 8.14 -22.29 -1.72
C GLN A 50 8.86 -21.52 -2.84
N LEU A 51 9.59 -22.22 -3.72
CA LEU A 51 10.25 -21.62 -4.89
C LEU A 51 9.23 -20.95 -5.84
N LEU A 52 8.10 -21.60 -6.12
CA LEU A 52 7.08 -21.10 -7.04
C LEU A 52 6.31 -19.91 -6.47
N ASP A 53 5.92 -19.96 -5.19
CA ASP A 53 5.29 -18.83 -4.50
C ASP A 53 6.22 -17.61 -4.47
N TYR A 54 7.54 -17.83 -4.34
CA TYR A 54 8.55 -16.79 -4.36
C TYR A 54 8.68 -16.07 -5.70
N GLU A 55 8.71 -16.81 -6.80
CA GLU A 55 8.69 -16.20 -8.15
C GLU A 55 7.33 -15.52 -8.42
N TYR A 56 6.22 -16.10 -7.93
CA TYR A 56 4.89 -15.49 -8.02
C TYR A 56 4.84 -14.09 -7.33
N LEU A 57 5.25 -13.99 -6.07
CA LEU A 57 5.28 -12.69 -5.36
C LEU A 57 6.44 -11.76 -5.78
N SER A 58 7.29 -12.17 -6.73
CA SER A 58 8.36 -11.34 -7.29
C SER A 58 7.93 -10.42 -8.45
N ILE A 59 6.69 -10.55 -8.96
CA ILE A 59 6.23 -9.84 -10.18
C ILE A 59 5.12 -8.80 -9.95
N GLN A 60 4.32 -8.89 -8.88
CA GLN A 60 3.30 -7.85 -8.56
C GLN A 60 3.85 -6.59 -7.85
N TYR A 61 5.14 -6.58 -7.49
CA TYR A 61 5.96 -5.42 -7.19
C TYR A 61 7.41 -5.80 -7.57
N PRO A 62 8.34 -4.86 -7.82
CA PRO A 62 9.76 -5.15 -7.71
C PRO A 62 10.07 -5.68 -6.29
N ARG A 63 10.17 -7.02 -6.18
CA ARG A 63 10.44 -7.86 -5.00
C ARG A 63 10.13 -7.28 -3.61
N THR A 64 9.16 -7.89 -2.91
CA THR A 64 9.42 -8.38 -1.53
C THR A 64 8.38 -9.41 -1.07
N GLN A 65 8.84 -10.61 -0.72
CA GLN A 65 8.05 -11.65 -0.04
C GLN A 65 8.28 -11.64 1.49
N ALA A 66 7.30 -12.15 2.25
CA ALA A 66 7.53 -13.31 3.15
C ALA A 66 6.29 -13.81 3.93
N SER A 67 6.05 -15.13 3.80
CA SER A 67 5.75 -16.12 4.87
C SER A 67 4.39 -16.18 5.60
N LEU A 68 3.84 -17.40 5.78
CA LEU A 68 4.04 -18.21 7.02
C LEU A 68 3.45 -19.65 7.00
N TYR A 69 3.92 -20.48 7.96
CA TYR A 69 3.54 -21.87 8.31
C TYR A 69 2.29 -21.93 9.25
N HIS A 70 1.72 -23.05 9.77
CA HIS A 70 2.02 -24.51 9.81
C HIS A 70 0.74 -25.32 10.18
N GLY A 71 0.74 -26.67 10.05
CA GLY A 71 -0.15 -27.57 10.83
C GLY A 71 -0.67 -28.83 10.09
N ALA A 72 -0.43 -30.04 10.63
CA ALA A 72 -0.86 -31.37 10.13
C ALA A 72 -1.78 -32.08 11.19
N PRO A 73 -2.38 -33.28 10.97
CA PRO A 73 -2.24 -34.24 9.86
C PRO A 73 -3.56 -34.83 9.28
N GLY A 74 -3.47 -35.58 8.18
CA GLY A 74 -4.56 -36.43 7.67
C GLY A 74 -4.16 -37.20 6.40
N GLN A 75 -4.31 -38.53 6.41
CA GLN A 75 -3.92 -39.42 5.30
C GLN A 75 -4.87 -39.30 4.10
N CYS A 76 -4.34 -39.10 2.88
CA CYS A 76 -4.75 -39.89 1.70
C CYS A 76 -3.82 -39.66 0.49
N THR A 77 -3.64 -40.71 -0.30
CA THR A 77 -2.76 -40.79 -1.49
C THR A 77 -3.37 -40.13 -2.74
N THR A 78 -2.56 -39.40 -3.53
CA THR A 78 -2.64 -39.41 -5.02
C THR A 78 -1.40 -38.74 -5.63
N GLU A 79 -0.55 -39.52 -6.31
CA GLU A 79 0.67 -39.05 -6.99
C GLU A 79 0.41 -38.64 -8.46
N GLY A 80 1.32 -37.87 -9.06
CA GLY A 80 1.74 -38.15 -10.45
C GLY A 80 1.95 -36.99 -11.43
N TRP A 81 1.22 -35.86 -11.34
CA TRP A 81 1.09 -34.94 -12.48
C TRP A 81 1.79 -33.58 -12.35
N SER A 82 1.87 -33.01 -11.13
CA SER A 82 2.48 -31.70 -10.89
C SER A 82 3.96 -31.62 -11.30
N ALA A 83 4.70 -32.72 -11.10
CA ALA A 83 6.13 -32.82 -11.39
C ALA A 83 6.50 -32.54 -12.86
N LYS A 84 5.64 -32.90 -13.81
CA LYS A 84 5.96 -32.88 -15.24
C LYS A 84 5.63 -31.55 -15.92
N LEU A 85 4.77 -30.74 -15.31
CA LEU A 85 4.52 -29.35 -15.71
C LEU A 85 5.64 -28.41 -15.22
N LEU A 86 6.16 -28.67 -14.02
CA LEU A 86 7.21 -27.86 -13.40
C LEU A 86 8.59 -28.03 -14.05
N ASP A 87 8.88 -29.23 -14.57
CA ASP A 87 10.08 -29.53 -15.36
C ASP A 87 10.16 -28.69 -16.65
N GLN A 88 9.02 -28.24 -17.19
CA GLN A 88 8.93 -27.46 -18.42
C GLN A 88 8.89 -25.95 -18.17
N ILE A 89 8.44 -25.51 -16.99
CA ILE A 89 8.51 -24.11 -16.57
C ILE A 89 9.95 -23.72 -16.21
N SER A 90 10.72 -24.63 -15.60
CA SER A 90 12.10 -24.36 -15.15
C SER A 90 13.09 -24.17 -16.31
N GLN A 91 12.91 -24.88 -17.43
CA GLN A 91 13.79 -24.83 -18.60
C GLN A 91 13.79 -23.47 -19.32
N CYS A 92 12.82 -22.60 -19.03
CA CYS A 92 12.49 -21.45 -19.87
C CYS A 92 12.72 -20.08 -19.21
N VAL A 93 13.25 -20.06 -18.00
CA VAL A 93 13.60 -18.83 -17.22
C VAL A 93 15.02 -18.33 -17.55
N THR A 94 15.74 -19.00 -18.44
CA THR A 94 17.22 -18.99 -18.50
C THR A 94 17.89 -18.04 -19.50
N GLN A 95 17.15 -17.16 -20.20
CA GLN A 95 17.78 -16.04 -20.95
C GLN A 95 17.08 -14.68 -20.73
N PRO A 96 17.84 -13.59 -20.51
CA PRO A 96 17.29 -12.27 -20.24
C PRO A 96 16.88 -11.56 -21.54
N ILE A 97 15.58 -11.32 -21.70
CA ILE A 97 15.02 -10.48 -22.77
C ILE A 97 14.27 -9.31 -22.14
N SER A 98 14.25 -8.18 -22.86
CA SER A 98 13.58 -6.92 -22.49
C SER A 98 12.20 -7.14 -21.89
N ALA A 99 11.93 -6.41 -20.79
CA ALA A 99 10.90 -6.78 -19.83
C ALA A 99 9.47 -6.70 -20.41
N PRO A 100 8.59 -7.68 -20.09
CA PRO A 100 7.19 -7.63 -20.49
C PRO A 100 6.46 -6.44 -19.85
N SER A 101 5.47 -5.91 -20.57
CA SER A 101 4.68 -4.75 -20.16
C SER A 101 3.85 -5.06 -18.88
N PRO A 102 3.43 -4.03 -18.12
CA PRO A 102 2.60 -4.23 -16.92
C PRO A 102 1.31 -5.02 -17.20
N VAL A 103 0.73 -4.82 -18.39
CA VAL A 103 -0.44 -5.54 -18.88
C VAL A 103 -0.10 -7.03 -19.03
N GLU A 104 0.98 -7.35 -19.76
CA GLU A 104 1.39 -8.74 -20.04
C GLU A 104 1.69 -9.52 -18.74
N LYS A 105 2.31 -8.85 -17.76
CA LYS A 105 2.56 -9.39 -16.41
C LYS A 105 1.27 -9.63 -15.64
N GLU A 106 0.36 -8.66 -15.57
CA GLU A 106 -0.89 -8.82 -14.79
C GLU A 106 -1.74 -9.97 -15.34
N ILE A 107 -1.72 -10.18 -16.65
CA ILE A 107 -2.49 -11.23 -17.34
C ILE A 107 -1.89 -12.61 -17.09
N LEU A 108 -0.58 -12.79 -17.27
CA LEU A 108 0.11 -14.06 -16.97
C LEU A 108 -0.21 -14.53 -15.53
N PHE A 109 -0.24 -13.55 -14.60
CA PHE A 109 -0.55 -13.76 -13.19
C PHE A 109 -2.02 -14.08 -12.91
N ARG A 110 -2.95 -13.36 -13.56
CA ARG A 110 -4.38 -13.65 -13.45
C ARG A 110 -4.73 -15.01 -14.05
N THR A 111 -4.06 -15.44 -15.11
CA THR A 111 -4.28 -16.76 -15.70
C THR A 111 -3.71 -17.87 -14.81
N LEU A 112 -2.49 -17.72 -14.28
CA LEU A 112 -1.95 -18.64 -13.25
C LEU A 112 -2.85 -18.74 -12.01
N LEU A 113 -3.35 -17.61 -11.49
CA LEU A 113 -4.34 -17.59 -10.41
C LEU A 113 -5.65 -18.29 -10.79
N SER A 114 -6.10 -18.15 -12.04
CA SER A 114 -7.30 -18.83 -12.52
C SER A 114 -7.07 -20.34 -12.57
N THR A 115 -5.94 -20.81 -13.07
CA THR A 115 -5.53 -22.23 -13.02
C THR A 115 -5.51 -22.77 -11.59
N ILE A 116 -4.94 -22.03 -10.63
CA ILE A 116 -4.89 -22.43 -9.21
C ILE A 116 -6.30 -22.45 -8.59
N ASN A 117 -7.14 -21.47 -8.93
CA ASN A 117 -8.54 -21.43 -8.48
C ASN A 117 -9.41 -22.51 -9.15
N LEU A 118 -9.06 -22.96 -10.36
CA LEU A 118 -9.71 -24.09 -11.04
C LEU A 118 -9.51 -25.37 -10.24
N ILE A 119 -8.24 -25.66 -9.93
CA ILE A 119 -7.81 -26.82 -9.14
C ILE A 119 -8.49 -26.82 -7.76
N ARG A 120 -8.70 -25.63 -7.16
CA ARG A 120 -9.42 -25.48 -5.88
C ARG A 120 -10.93 -25.64 -6.00
N ALA A 121 -11.57 -25.08 -7.03
CA ALA A 121 -13.01 -25.18 -7.25
C ALA A 121 -13.44 -26.61 -7.62
N GLN A 122 -12.63 -27.30 -8.42
CA GLN A 122 -12.79 -28.73 -8.75
C GLN A 122 -12.71 -29.65 -7.53
N GLY A 123 -12.12 -29.20 -6.41
CA GLY A 123 -12.09 -29.95 -5.15
C GLY A 123 -13.45 -30.11 -4.47
N VAL A 124 -14.53 -29.51 -4.99
CA VAL A 124 -15.86 -29.51 -4.36
C VAL A 124 -16.90 -30.35 -5.13
N THR A 125 -16.77 -30.58 -6.44
CA THR A 125 -17.79 -31.27 -7.24
C THR A 125 -17.24 -32.10 -8.42
N GLN A 126 -17.43 -33.43 -8.33
CA GLN A 126 -17.18 -34.50 -9.34
C GLN A 126 -15.72 -34.91 -9.61
N ASP A 127 -15.55 -36.14 -10.14
CA ASP A 127 -14.26 -36.86 -10.25
C ASP A 127 -13.22 -36.07 -11.07
N PRO A 128 -12.20 -35.47 -10.42
CA PRO A 128 -11.25 -34.60 -11.09
C PRO A 128 -10.37 -35.36 -12.09
N ASN A 129 -10.25 -36.69 -11.97
CA ASN A 129 -9.31 -37.46 -12.76
C ASN A 129 -9.62 -37.48 -14.27
N MET A 130 -10.89 -37.44 -14.69
CA MET A 130 -11.23 -37.58 -16.10
C MET A 130 -10.88 -36.33 -16.91
N HIS A 131 -11.39 -35.17 -16.49
CA HIS A 131 -11.17 -33.90 -17.19
C HIS A 131 -9.71 -33.43 -17.04
N HIS A 132 -9.09 -33.69 -15.88
CA HIS A 132 -7.66 -33.45 -15.71
C HIS A 132 -6.79 -34.28 -16.66
N ARG A 133 -7.13 -35.57 -16.90
CA ARG A 133 -6.44 -36.40 -17.90
C ARG A 133 -6.64 -35.88 -19.32
N GLN A 134 -7.81 -35.35 -19.67
CA GLN A 134 -8.07 -34.74 -20.98
C GLN A 134 -7.23 -33.47 -21.17
N LEU A 135 -7.19 -32.58 -20.18
CA LEU A 135 -6.36 -31.38 -20.18
C LEU A 135 -4.86 -31.69 -20.33
N TYR A 136 -4.38 -32.62 -19.51
CA TYR A 136 -2.98 -33.04 -19.52
C TYR A 136 -2.61 -33.76 -20.82
N SER A 137 -3.49 -34.60 -21.36
CA SER A 137 -3.25 -35.28 -22.65
C SER A 137 -3.28 -34.31 -23.83
N ARG A 138 -4.09 -33.24 -23.78
CA ARG A 138 -4.11 -32.15 -24.77
C ARG A 138 -2.79 -31.38 -24.75
N PHE A 139 -2.30 -31.00 -23.56
CA PHE A 139 -1.01 -30.32 -23.42
C PHE A 139 0.17 -31.19 -23.87
N GLU A 140 0.20 -32.47 -23.49
CA GLU A 140 1.17 -33.46 -24.02
C GLU A 140 1.08 -33.61 -25.54
N TYR A 141 -0.12 -33.56 -26.12
CA TYR A 141 -0.34 -33.67 -27.55
C TYR A 141 0.21 -32.46 -28.32
N GLU A 142 -0.09 -31.24 -27.88
CA GLU A 142 0.48 -30.02 -28.47
C GLU A 142 2.02 -30.01 -28.33
N LEU A 143 2.55 -30.39 -27.16
CA LEU A 143 4.00 -30.46 -26.93
C LEU A 143 4.70 -31.51 -27.80
N ARG A 144 4.07 -32.67 -28.04
CA ARG A 144 4.61 -33.69 -28.96
C ARG A 144 4.50 -33.28 -30.43
N ASN A 145 3.45 -32.56 -30.81
CA ASN A 145 3.34 -31.96 -32.14
C ASN A 145 4.47 -30.94 -32.39
N LEU A 146 4.84 -30.15 -31.37
CA LEU A 146 6.00 -29.26 -31.42
C LEU A 146 7.32 -30.04 -31.63
N GLN A 147 7.55 -31.11 -30.85
CA GLN A 147 8.74 -31.97 -30.99
C GLN A 147 8.81 -32.68 -32.35
N LEU A 148 7.67 -33.07 -32.93
CA LEU A 148 7.61 -33.66 -34.28
C LEU A 148 7.87 -32.63 -35.40
N GLN A 149 7.72 -31.33 -35.13
CA GLN A 149 8.12 -30.26 -36.05
C GLN A 149 9.62 -29.91 -35.95
N GLU A 150 10.26 -30.08 -34.79
CA GLU A 150 11.73 -29.96 -34.65
C GLU A 150 12.48 -30.91 -35.61
N CYS A 151 11.95 -32.12 -35.83
CA CYS A 151 12.51 -33.07 -36.80
C CYS A 151 12.48 -32.59 -38.28
N LYS A 152 11.89 -31.42 -38.58
CA LYS A 152 11.82 -30.86 -39.94
C LYS A 152 12.35 -29.42 -40.06
N ILE A 153 12.61 -28.71 -38.96
CA ILE A 153 13.04 -27.29 -38.99
C ILE A 153 14.26 -27.10 -38.08
N THR A 154 15.43 -26.90 -38.69
CA THR A 154 16.74 -26.84 -38.01
C THR A 154 17.07 -25.46 -37.43
N THR A 155 16.13 -24.85 -36.70
CA THR A 155 16.36 -23.54 -36.04
C THR A 155 16.13 -23.65 -34.54
N GLU A 156 17.07 -23.08 -33.77
CA GLU A 156 17.09 -23.12 -32.31
C GLU A 156 15.79 -22.58 -31.68
N LEU A 157 15.42 -23.17 -30.54
CA LEU A 157 14.20 -22.87 -29.81
C LEU A 157 14.30 -21.48 -29.17
N THR A 158 13.71 -20.46 -29.82
CA THR A 158 13.80 -19.07 -29.37
C THR A 158 12.88 -18.80 -28.17
N SER A 159 13.26 -17.85 -27.31
CA SER A 159 12.44 -17.47 -26.15
C SER A 159 11.03 -16.98 -26.54
N ASP A 160 10.90 -16.31 -27.68
CA ASP A 160 9.60 -15.83 -28.18
C ASP A 160 8.71 -16.98 -28.66
N TYR A 161 9.29 -18.05 -29.23
CA TYR A 161 8.57 -19.27 -29.55
C TYR A 161 8.02 -19.93 -28.28
N PHE A 162 8.85 -20.06 -27.23
CA PHE A 162 8.40 -20.60 -25.94
C PHE A 162 7.30 -19.74 -25.28
N ARG A 163 7.46 -18.41 -25.25
CA ARG A 163 6.44 -17.50 -24.70
C ARG A 163 5.09 -17.67 -25.37
N THR A 164 5.10 -17.89 -26.69
CA THR A 164 3.88 -18.11 -27.47
C THR A 164 3.22 -19.46 -27.11
N VAL A 165 4.00 -20.51 -26.84
CA VAL A 165 3.51 -21.82 -26.36
C VAL A 165 2.94 -21.72 -24.94
N GLN A 166 3.62 -20.97 -24.05
CA GLN A 166 3.14 -20.69 -22.70
C GLN A 166 1.81 -19.92 -22.74
N CYS A 167 1.67 -18.93 -23.63
CA CYS A 167 0.40 -18.23 -23.82
C CYS A 167 -0.70 -19.12 -24.41
N SER A 168 -0.35 -20.11 -25.25
CA SER A 168 -1.28 -21.14 -25.73
C SER A 168 -1.82 -22.01 -24.62
N TYR A 169 -0.94 -22.57 -23.80
CA TYR A 169 -1.34 -23.34 -22.63
C TYR A 169 -2.23 -22.52 -21.69
N LEU A 170 -1.85 -21.27 -21.38
CA LEU A 170 -2.62 -20.40 -20.51
C LEU A 170 -3.99 -20.01 -21.11
N LEU A 171 -4.09 -19.79 -22.42
CA LEU A 171 -5.35 -19.48 -23.08
C LEU A 171 -6.28 -20.69 -23.15
N HIS A 172 -5.75 -21.90 -23.40
CA HIS A 172 -6.53 -23.14 -23.32
C HIS A 172 -7.05 -23.35 -21.89
N VAL A 173 -6.19 -23.29 -20.87
CA VAL A 173 -6.63 -23.42 -19.46
C VAL A 173 -7.67 -22.36 -19.06
N ALA A 174 -7.67 -21.17 -19.67
CA ALA A 174 -8.73 -20.17 -19.48
C ALA A 174 -10.06 -20.53 -20.17
N LEU A 175 -10.05 -21.23 -21.31
CA LEU A 175 -11.25 -21.80 -21.93
C LEU A 175 -11.82 -22.94 -21.08
N ASP A 176 -10.95 -23.83 -20.61
CA ASP A 176 -11.33 -24.94 -19.74
C ASP A 176 -11.87 -24.44 -18.37
N TYR A 177 -11.37 -23.29 -17.88
CA TYR A 177 -11.94 -22.55 -16.74
C TYR A 177 -13.37 -22.05 -17.02
N ALA A 178 -13.61 -21.50 -18.21
CA ALA A 178 -14.91 -20.97 -18.62
C ALA A 178 -15.99 -22.07 -18.75
N GLN A 179 -15.60 -23.31 -19.07
CA GLN A 179 -16.48 -24.48 -19.06
C GLN A 179 -16.94 -24.89 -17.64
N LEU A 180 -16.18 -24.52 -16.59
CA LEU A 180 -16.32 -25.09 -15.24
C LEU A 180 -16.92 -24.17 -14.17
N LEU A 181 -16.97 -22.86 -14.38
CA LEU A 181 -17.33 -21.88 -13.32
C LEU A 181 -18.52 -20.96 -13.63
N ILE A 182 -19.18 -21.16 -14.78
CA ILE A 182 -20.41 -20.45 -15.16
C ILE A 182 -21.40 -21.50 -15.65
N PRO A 183 -22.71 -21.44 -15.33
CA PRO A 183 -23.72 -22.17 -16.12
C PRO A 183 -23.56 -21.72 -17.58
N PRO A 184 -23.29 -22.65 -18.50
CA PRO A 184 -22.17 -22.47 -19.42
C PRO A 184 -22.41 -21.38 -20.46
N LEU A 185 -21.32 -20.78 -20.95
CA LEU A 185 -21.32 -20.29 -22.32
C LEU A 185 -21.81 -21.44 -23.21
N PRO A 186 -22.86 -21.26 -24.03
CA PRO A 186 -23.41 -22.32 -24.85
C PRO A 186 -22.31 -23.12 -25.50
N GLU A 187 -22.43 -24.45 -25.46
CA GLU A 187 -21.39 -25.37 -25.92
C GLU A 187 -20.86 -25.00 -27.31
N LEU A 188 -21.76 -24.51 -28.18
CA LEU A 188 -21.45 -23.94 -29.50
C LEU A 188 -20.47 -22.75 -29.46
N ILE A 189 -20.65 -21.77 -28.56
CA ILE A 189 -19.73 -20.62 -28.41
C ILE A 189 -18.37 -21.07 -27.87
N SER A 190 -18.37 -21.95 -26.87
CA SER A 190 -17.14 -22.51 -26.31
C SER A 190 -16.35 -23.28 -27.37
N HIS A 191 -17.05 -24.08 -28.17
CA HIS A 191 -16.48 -24.83 -29.29
C HIS A 191 -15.92 -23.92 -30.40
N ILE A 192 -16.65 -22.87 -30.79
CA ILE A 192 -16.17 -21.92 -31.80
C ILE A 192 -14.99 -21.10 -31.26
N LEU A 193 -15.00 -20.71 -29.98
CA LEU A 193 -13.85 -20.07 -29.33
C LEU A 193 -12.61 -20.96 -29.36
N GLU A 194 -12.74 -22.24 -29.00
CA GLU A 194 -11.64 -23.22 -29.09
C GLU A 194 -11.11 -23.35 -30.53
N GLN A 195 -11.99 -23.54 -31.51
CA GLN A 195 -11.60 -23.66 -32.92
C GLN A 195 -10.92 -22.39 -33.44
N TRP A 196 -11.45 -21.21 -33.10
CA TRP A 196 -10.86 -19.93 -33.46
C TRP A 196 -9.48 -19.76 -32.84
N ILE A 197 -9.32 -20.09 -31.56
CA ILE A 197 -8.07 -19.97 -30.81
C ILE A 197 -7.00 -20.91 -31.36
N THR A 198 -7.33 -22.19 -31.58
CA THR A 198 -6.43 -23.15 -32.24
C THR A 198 -6.04 -22.66 -33.64
N CYS A 199 -6.96 -22.07 -34.42
CA CYS A 199 -6.65 -21.50 -35.73
C CYS A 199 -5.76 -20.25 -35.64
N ALA A 200 -6.00 -19.36 -34.68
CA ALA A 200 -5.18 -18.17 -34.44
C ALA A 200 -3.72 -18.55 -34.12
N PHE A 201 -3.51 -19.57 -33.27
CA PHE A 201 -2.17 -20.12 -33.03
C PHE A 201 -1.54 -20.70 -34.29
N ASN A 202 -2.28 -21.50 -35.07
CA ASN A 202 -1.77 -22.09 -36.30
C ASN A 202 -1.39 -21.04 -37.37
N VAL A 203 -2.03 -19.87 -37.36
CA VAL A 203 -1.63 -18.71 -38.18
C VAL A 203 -0.35 -18.05 -37.63
N ALA A 204 -0.25 -17.85 -36.31
CA ALA A 204 0.89 -17.18 -35.69
C ALA A 204 2.19 -18.01 -35.78
N PHE A 205 2.11 -19.33 -35.54
CA PHE A 205 3.27 -20.21 -35.46
C PHE A 205 3.75 -20.76 -36.81
N ALA A 206 2.86 -21.43 -37.54
CA ALA A 206 3.28 -22.28 -38.66
C ALA A 206 3.50 -21.50 -39.97
N GLY A 207 3.41 -20.17 -39.93
CA GLY A 207 3.52 -19.29 -41.12
C GLY A 207 2.53 -19.65 -42.22
N THR A 208 1.40 -20.30 -41.87
CA THR A 208 0.58 -21.03 -42.84
C THR A 208 -0.12 -20.10 -43.83
N GLY A 209 -0.37 -20.64 -45.03
CA GLY A 209 -0.92 -19.88 -46.15
C GLY A 209 -2.33 -19.33 -45.88
N LEU A 210 -2.76 -18.45 -46.79
CA LEU A 210 -4.02 -17.68 -46.76
C LEU A 210 -5.29 -18.46 -46.35
N ASN A 211 -5.32 -19.78 -46.53
CA ASN A 211 -6.46 -20.62 -46.14
C ASN A 211 -6.65 -20.70 -44.61
N THR A 212 -5.59 -20.83 -43.81
CA THR A 212 -5.72 -20.85 -42.33
C THR A 212 -6.16 -19.50 -41.79
N GLN A 213 -5.70 -18.41 -42.42
CA GLN A 213 -6.12 -17.04 -42.11
C GLN A 213 -7.61 -16.83 -42.41
N ARG A 214 -8.08 -17.31 -43.57
CA ARG A 214 -9.51 -17.32 -43.93
C ARG A 214 -10.35 -18.16 -42.98
N GLN A 215 -9.83 -19.30 -42.51
CA GLN A 215 -10.49 -20.12 -41.48
C GLN A 215 -10.57 -19.38 -40.14
N ALA A 216 -9.49 -18.77 -39.66
CA ALA A 216 -9.51 -17.98 -38.43
C ALA A 216 -10.49 -16.79 -38.52
N ALA A 217 -10.57 -16.12 -39.67
CA ALA A 217 -11.56 -15.06 -39.91
C ALA A 217 -13.01 -15.60 -39.95
N ALA A 218 -13.24 -16.75 -40.60
CA ALA A 218 -14.55 -17.39 -40.64
C ALA A 218 -15.02 -17.86 -39.25
N PHE A 219 -14.11 -18.37 -38.41
CA PHE A 219 -14.44 -18.72 -37.02
C PHE A 219 -14.73 -17.48 -36.17
N LEU A 220 -14.02 -16.35 -36.38
CA LEU A 220 -14.35 -15.09 -35.70
C LEU A 220 -15.73 -14.57 -36.13
N GLN A 221 -16.09 -14.70 -37.41
CA GLN A 221 -17.41 -14.30 -37.91
C GLN A 221 -18.54 -15.20 -37.36
N SER A 222 -18.32 -16.52 -37.32
CA SER A 222 -19.24 -17.48 -36.68
C SER A 222 -19.39 -17.22 -35.17
N LEU A 223 -18.28 -16.88 -34.50
CA LEU A 223 -18.28 -16.49 -33.09
C LEU A 223 -19.06 -15.20 -32.86
N GLU A 224 -18.95 -14.21 -33.75
CA GLU A 224 -19.73 -12.98 -33.67
C GLU A 224 -21.24 -13.26 -33.79
N GLU A 225 -21.65 -14.12 -34.72
CA GLU A 225 -23.04 -14.53 -34.92
C GLU A 225 -23.59 -15.28 -33.69
N GLU A 226 -22.84 -16.23 -33.14
CA GLU A 226 -23.28 -16.98 -31.96
C GLU A 226 -23.23 -16.16 -30.68
N LEU A 227 -22.25 -15.27 -30.51
CA LEU A 227 -22.29 -14.30 -29.41
C LEU A 227 -23.52 -13.40 -29.54
N ARG A 228 -23.82 -12.89 -30.73
CA ARG A 228 -25.02 -12.11 -31.00
C ARG A 228 -26.27 -12.87 -30.55
N ASN A 229 -26.43 -14.14 -30.96
CA ASN A 229 -27.52 -15.03 -30.54
C ASN A 229 -27.58 -15.22 -29.02
N PHE A 230 -26.47 -15.56 -28.37
CA PHE A 230 -26.37 -15.71 -26.92
C PHE A 230 -26.79 -14.44 -26.19
N TRP A 231 -26.38 -13.27 -26.67
CA TRP A 231 -26.71 -12.01 -25.99
C TRP A 231 -28.17 -11.55 -26.16
N TRP A 232 -28.93 -12.11 -27.10
CA TRP A 232 -30.39 -11.88 -27.22
C TRP A 232 -31.20 -12.67 -26.18
N GLN A 233 -30.61 -13.69 -25.54
CA GLN A 233 -31.27 -14.42 -24.46
C GLN A 233 -31.25 -13.59 -23.16
N PRO A 234 -32.40 -13.45 -22.45
CA PRO A 234 -32.44 -12.73 -21.18
C PRO A 234 -31.65 -13.49 -20.10
N LYS A 235 -30.73 -12.80 -19.41
CA LYS A 235 -29.86 -13.38 -18.38
C LYS A 235 -29.84 -12.53 -17.11
N GLY A 236 -29.55 -13.19 -15.97
CA GLY A 236 -29.36 -12.51 -14.70
C GLY A 236 -28.05 -11.69 -14.68
N LYS A 237 -28.04 -10.56 -13.96
CA LYS A 237 -26.90 -9.61 -13.92
C LYS A 237 -25.56 -10.29 -13.58
N LEU A 238 -25.55 -11.29 -12.70
CA LEU A 238 -24.34 -12.09 -12.41
C LEU A 238 -23.80 -12.82 -13.66
N GLN A 239 -24.64 -13.57 -14.38
CA GLN A 239 -24.22 -14.34 -15.57
C GLN A 239 -23.67 -13.42 -16.66
N THR A 240 -24.34 -12.27 -16.87
CA THR A 240 -23.90 -11.25 -17.82
C THR A 240 -22.52 -10.71 -17.45
N LEU A 241 -22.29 -10.35 -16.18
CA LEU A 241 -20.98 -9.87 -15.71
C LEU A 241 -19.89 -10.95 -15.85
N LEU A 242 -20.16 -12.19 -15.46
CA LEU A 242 -19.19 -13.29 -15.58
C LEU A 242 -18.80 -13.52 -17.05
N ALA A 243 -19.76 -13.54 -17.97
CA ALA A 243 -19.48 -13.65 -19.40
C ALA A 243 -18.59 -12.50 -19.90
N PHE A 244 -18.88 -11.24 -19.53
CA PHE A 244 -18.00 -10.11 -19.89
C PHE A 244 -16.60 -10.21 -19.27
N GLN A 245 -16.46 -10.77 -18.06
CA GLN A 245 -15.15 -11.00 -17.45
C GLN A 245 -14.34 -12.06 -18.20
N GLU A 246 -14.95 -13.17 -18.62
CA GLU A 246 -14.24 -14.18 -19.43
C GLU A 246 -13.88 -13.67 -20.81
N PHE A 247 -14.80 -13.01 -21.52
CA PHE A 247 -14.49 -12.40 -22.82
C PHE A 247 -13.40 -11.33 -22.72
N SER A 248 -13.38 -10.57 -21.62
CA SER A 248 -12.26 -9.65 -21.34
C SER A 248 -10.95 -10.42 -21.21
N ARG A 249 -10.88 -11.52 -20.44
CA ARG A 249 -9.66 -12.34 -20.30
C ARG A 249 -9.20 -12.96 -21.61
N VAL A 250 -10.12 -13.49 -22.43
CA VAL A 250 -9.82 -14.10 -23.73
C VAL A 250 -9.24 -13.05 -24.69
N ALA A 251 -9.93 -11.92 -24.87
CA ALA A 251 -9.49 -10.83 -25.74
C ALA A 251 -8.11 -10.29 -25.34
N VAL A 252 -7.93 -10.07 -24.04
CA VAL A 252 -6.72 -9.54 -23.43
C VAL A 252 -5.55 -10.52 -23.55
N THR A 253 -5.77 -11.82 -23.31
CA THR A 253 -4.73 -12.85 -23.49
C THR A 253 -4.34 -12.95 -24.97
N LEU A 254 -5.29 -13.04 -25.90
CA LEU A 254 -5.02 -13.11 -27.34
C LEU A 254 -4.23 -11.90 -27.87
N HIS A 255 -4.52 -10.70 -27.37
CA HIS A 255 -3.76 -9.50 -27.68
C HIS A 255 -2.29 -9.64 -27.29
N LEU A 256 -1.97 -10.22 -26.12
CA LEU A 256 -0.58 -10.48 -25.72
C LEU A 256 0.15 -11.41 -26.66
N ILE A 257 -0.51 -12.47 -27.09
CA ILE A 257 0.09 -13.42 -28.03
C ILE A 257 0.40 -12.66 -29.32
N GLY A 258 -0.51 -11.78 -29.75
CA GLY A 258 -0.29 -10.85 -30.85
C GLY A 258 0.92 -9.93 -30.62
N THR A 259 1.05 -9.27 -29.46
CA THR A 259 2.16 -8.32 -29.20
C THR A 259 3.51 -9.03 -29.07
N VAL A 260 3.55 -10.19 -28.42
CA VAL A 260 4.76 -11.00 -28.23
C VAL A 260 5.23 -11.61 -29.54
N SER A 261 4.33 -12.16 -30.37
CA SER A 261 4.68 -12.73 -31.68
C SER A 261 5.09 -11.68 -32.73
N ASN A 262 4.88 -10.38 -32.50
CA ASN A 262 5.13 -9.32 -33.50
C ASN A 262 6.59 -8.79 -33.54
N GLN A 263 7.57 -9.48 -32.96
CA GLN A 263 9.00 -9.12 -33.05
C GLN A 263 9.83 -10.21 -33.76
N PRO A 264 10.83 -9.86 -34.57
CA PRO A 264 10.71 -9.16 -35.84
C PRO A 264 10.70 -10.14 -37.04
N ARG A 265 9.56 -10.82 -37.29
CA ARG A 265 9.12 -11.56 -38.52
C ARG A 265 7.84 -12.35 -38.16
N PRO A 266 6.93 -12.74 -39.08
CA PRO A 266 6.68 -12.35 -40.49
C PRO A 266 5.43 -11.44 -40.62
N PRO A 267 5.02 -10.96 -41.82
CA PRO A 267 3.84 -10.07 -41.98
C PRO A 267 2.47 -10.61 -41.51
N ASN A 268 2.36 -11.89 -41.15
CA ASN A 268 1.09 -12.54 -40.79
C ASN A 268 0.65 -12.30 -39.33
N THR A 269 1.57 -11.92 -38.44
CA THR A 269 1.29 -11.71 -37.00
C THR A 269 0.40 -10.48 -36.72
N HIS A 270 0.30 -9.56 -37.69
CA HIS A 270 -0.64 -8.44 -37.69
C HIS A 270 -2.10 -8.92 -37.62
N ILE A 271 -2.42 -10.02 -38.32
CA ILE A 271 -3.79 -10.54 -38.44
C ILE A 271 -4.32 -11.08 -37.10
N MET A 272 -3.47 -11.73 -36.29
CA MET A 272 -3.90 -12.21 -34.97
C MET A 272 -4.15 -11.05 -33.99
N LEU A 273 -3.32 -10.00 -34.05
CA LEU A 273 -3.54 -8.78 -33.27
C LEU A 273 -4.85 -8.10 -33.68
N GLN A 274 -5.10 -7.94 -34.99
CA GLN A 274 -6.36 -7.41 -35.53
C GLN A 274 -7.57 -8.26 -35.15
N ASN A 275 -7.46 -9.59 -35.15
CA ASN A 275 -8.54 -10.49 -34.74
C ASN A 275 -8.85 -10.35 -33.24
N ALA A 276 -7.83 -10.24 -32.38
CA ALA A 276 -8.01 -9.98 -30.95
C ALA A 276 -8.64 -8.60 -30.68
N GLN A 277 -8.24 -7.59 -31.45
CA GLN A 277 -8.80 -6.24 -31.42
C GLN A 277 -10.25 -6.19 -31.92
N GLY A 278 -10.57 -6.89 -33.01
CA GLY A 278 -11.93 -7.04 -33.53
C GLY A 278 -12.84 -7.72 -32.52
N PHE A 279 -12.39 -8.83 -31.92
CA PHE A 279 -13.10 -9.51 -30.84
C PHE A 279 -13.32 -8.59 -29.62
N ALA A 280 -12.29 -7.89 -29.15
CA ALA A 280 -12.41 -6.92 -28.06
C ALA A 280 -13.44 -5.81 -28.39
N LYS A 281 -13.45 -5.33 -29.64
CA LYS A 281 -14.40 -4.33 -30.13
C LYS A 281 -15.85 -4.84 -30.11
N ILE A 282 -16.12 -6.06 -30.59
CA ILE A 282 -17.44 -6.70 -30.53
C ILE A 282 -17.94 -6.81 -29.07
N VAL A 283 -17.06 -7.22 -28.15
CA VAL A 283 -17.39 -7.32 -26.72
C VAL A 283 -17.68 -5.93 -26.13
N LEU A 284 -16.91 -4.90 -26.49
CA LEU A 284 -17.14 -3.51 -26.08
C LEU A 284 -18.44 -2.92 -26.64
N GLU A 285 -18.79 -3.23 -27.90
CA GLU A 285 -20.06 -2.85 -28.52
C GLU A 285 -21.22 -3.45 -27.74
N ARG A 286 -21.18 -4.75 -27.44
CA ARG A 286 -22.25 -5.37 -26.64
C ARG A 286 -22.28 -4.87 -25.20
N LEU A 287 -21.13 -4.65 -24.58
CA LEU A 287 -21.03 -4.06 -23.24
C LEU A 287 -21.68 -2.68 -23.20
N SER A 288 -21.48 -1.85 -24.23
CA SER A 288 -22.15 -0.54 -24.35
C SER A 288 -23.67 -0.67 -24.45
N HIS A 289 -24.17 -1.67 -25.19
CA HIS A 289 -25.60 -1.93 -25.32
C HIS A 289 -26.20 -2.41 -23.99
N VAL A 290 -25.54 -3.32 -23.27
CA VAL A 290 -26.00 -3.82 -21.96
C VAL A 290 -26.00 -2.71 -20.91
N ILE A 291 -25.00 -1.82 -20.91
CA ILE A 291 -25.02 -0.63 -20.05
C ILE A 291 -26.14 0.35 -20.46
N SER A 292 -26.40 0.50 -21.77
CA SER A 292 -27.43 1.42 -22.26
C SER A 292 -28.85 0.92 -21.95
N GLN A 293 -29.13 -0.38 -22.14
CA GLN A 293 -30.46 -0.97 -21.98
C GLN A 293 -30.97 -1.01 -20.53
N ASP A 294 -30.08 -0.93 -19.54
CA ASP A 294 -30.43 -0.72 -18.13
C ASP A 294 -30.84 0.77 -17.95
N GLU A 295 -31.74 1.30 -18.81
CA GLU A 295 -31.97 2.74 -19.07
C GLU A 295 -32.33 3.55 -17.81
N GLN A 296 -32.84 2.88 -16.78
CA GLN A 296 -32.85 3.39 -15.41
C GLN A 296 -31.50 3.15 -14.72
N ILE A 297 -30.42 3.76 -15.22
CA ILE A 297 -29.14 3.84 -14.51
C ILE A 297 -29.28 4.84 -13.34
N GLU A 298 -30.05 4.46 -12.33
CA GLU A 298 -29.90 5.05 -11.00
C GLU A 298 -28.51 4.69 -10.48
N PHE A 299 -27.54 5.56 -10.76
CA PHE A 299 -26.16 5.40 -10.28
C PHE A 299 -26.18 5.13 -8.77
N PRO A 300 -25.81 3.91 -8.33
CA PRO A 300 -26.06 3.47 -6.96
C PRO A 300 -25.28 4.37 -5.99
N VAL A 301 -26.03 5.05 -5.12
CA VAL A 301 -25.56 6.30 -4.47
C VAL A 301 -24.45 6.06 -3.45
N GLN A 302 -24.33 4.85 -2.90
CA GLN A 302 -23.24 4.44 -2.02
C GLN A 302 -22.92 2.94 -2.18
N PRO A 303 -21.67 2.52 -1.93
CA PRO A 303 -21.36 1.11 -1.68
C PRO A 303 -21.99 0.73 -0.33
N LEU A 304 -22.69 -0.41 -0.25
CA LEU A 304 -23.05 -0.97 1.06
C LEU A 304 -21.78 -1.19 1.89
N PRO A 305 -21.84 -1.03 3.23
CA PRO A 305 -20.72 -1.35 4.11
C PRO A 305 -20.17 -2.75 3.82
N LEU A 306 -18.85 -2.90 3.81
CA LEU A 306 -18.16 -4.17 3.52
C LEU A 306 -18.68 -5.36 4.38
N GLN A 307 -19.22 -5.07 5.56
CA GLN A 307 -19.87 -6.03 6.46
C GLN A 307 -21.08 -6.74 5.83
N THR A 308 -21.80 -6.11 4.90
CA THR A 308 -22.98 -6.69 4.24
C THR A 308 -22.62 -7.59 3.06
N LEU A 309 -21.41 -7.44 2.47
CA LEU A 309 -21.00 -8.21 1.30
C LEU A 309 -20.68 -9.69 1.62
N ALA A 310 -20.22 -9.97 2.84
CA ALA A 310 -19.85 -11.32 3.27
C ALA A 310 -21.03 -12.29 3.42
N ASN A 311 -22.25 -11.76 3.59
CA ASN A 311 -23.48 -12.54 3.77
C ASN A 311 -24.37 -12.53 2.50
N ALA A 312 -23.95 -11.85 1.43
CA ALA A 312 -24.69 -11.80 0.19
C ALA A 312 -24.52 -13.12 -0.58
N THR A 313 -25.61 -13.87 -0.75
CA THR A 313 -25.63 -15.05 -1.63
C THR A 313 -25.35 -14.64 -3.08
N LEU A 314 -24.80 -15.54 -3.89
CA LEU A 314 -24.47 -15.29 -5.31
C LEU A 314 -25.64 -14.70 -6.13
N SER A 315 -26.89 -14.95 -5.74
CA SER A 315 -28.09 -14.38 -6.38
C SER A 315 -28.28 -12.85 -6.20
N SER A 316 -27.63 -12.22 -5.22
CA SER A 316 -27.85 -10.81 -4.85
C SER A 316 -26.63 -9.92 -5.14
N LEU A 317 -26.06 -10.02 -6.35
CA LEU A 317 -24.99 -9.12 -6.77
C LEU A 317 -25.56 -7.71 -6.96
N ASN A 318 -25.23 -6.80 -6.04
CA ASN A 318 -25.83 -5.47 -6.01
C ASN A 318 -25.47 -4.65 -7.27
N ALA A 319 -26.34 -3.68 -7.61
CA ALA A 319 -26.18 -2.88 -8.82
C ALA A 319 -24.83 -2.13 -8.87
N TYR A 320 -24.28 -1.73 -7.72
CA TYR A 320 -22.97 -1.09 -7.62
C TYR A 320 -21.85 -2.00 -8.12
N THR A 321 -21.75 -3.22 -7.56
CA THR A 321 -20.71 -4.19 -7.93
C THR A 321 -20.89 -4.67 -9.37
N TYR A 322 -22.14 -4.84 -9.83
CA TYR A 322 -22.43 -5.17 -11.23
C TYR A 322 -21.86 -4.12 -12.18
N PHE A 323 -22.28 -2.87 -11.99
CA PHE A 323 -21.88 -1.74 -12.84
C PHE A 323 -20.38 -1.45 -12.77
N TYR A 324 -19.78 -1.53 -11.59
CA TYR A 324 -18.33 -1.37 -11.40
C TYR A 324 -17.53 -2.45 -12.15
N GLY A 325 -17.97 -3.71 -12.06
CA GLY A 325 -17.35 -4.84 -12.76
C GLY A 325 -17.46 -4.72 -14.29
N MET A 326 -18.59 -4.23 -14.79
CA MET A 326 -18.79 -3.93 -16.22
C MET A 326 -17.83 -2.85 -16.70
N LEU A 327 -17.65 -1.77 -15.92
CA LEU A 327 -16.66 -0.73 -16.25
C LEU A 327 -15.21 -1.23 -16.17
N ASP A 328 -14.90 -2.20 -15.30
CA ASP A 328 -13.57 -2.83 -15.30
C ASP A 328 -13.32 -3.71 -16.53
N CYS A 329 -14.32 -4.45 -17.01
CA CYS A 329 -14.23 -5.16 -18.29
C CYS A 329 -13.97 -4.19 -19.45
N ALA A 330 -14.73 -3.09 -19.51
CA ALA A 330 -14.55 -2.07 -20.54
C ALA A 330 -13.14 -1.43 -20.51
N ARG A 331 -12.61 -1.16 -19.31
CA ARG A 331 -11.28 -0.57 -19.07
C ARG A 331 -10.11 -1.49 -19.44
N LEU A 332 -10.30 -2.81 -19.34
CA LEU A 332 -9.31 -3.79 -19.81
C LEU A 332 -9.34 -3.88 -21.34
N LEU A 333 -10.55 -4.02 -21.91
CA LEU A 333 -10.76 -4.13 -23.35
C LEU A 333 -10.37 -2.85 -24.13
N SER A 334 -10.55 -1.65 -23.55
CA SER A 334 -10.14 -0.38 -24.18
C SER A 334 -8.63 -0.24 -24.38
N LYS A 335 -7.83 -1.02 -23.63
CA LYS A 335 -6.36 -1.11 -23.75
C LYS A 335 -5.91 -2.16 -24.77
N VAL A 336 -6.81 -3.03 -25.23
CA VAL A 336 -6.56 -4.07 -26.24
C VAL A 336 -6.79 -3.56 -27.66
N ILE A 337 -7.92 -2.88 -27.88
CA ILE A 337 -8.32 -2.34 -29.19
C ILE A 337 -7.32 -1.29 -29.73
N GLU A 338 -7.30 -1.07 -31.04
CA GLU A 338 -6.49 -0.01 -31.67
C GLU A 338 -6.85 1.37 -31.09
N ARG A 339 -5.92 2.32 -31.15
CA ARG A 339 -6.19 3.69 -30.68
C ARG A 339 -7.30 4.34 -31.52
N ASP A 340 -8.11 5.15 -30.86
CA ASP A 340 -9.31 5.82 -31.40
C ASP A 340 -10.39 4.89 -31.99
N SER A 341 -10.26 3.57 -31.82
CA SER A 341 -11.23 2.58 -32.32
C SER A 341 -12.36 2.23 -31.34
N LEU A 342 -12.42 2.91 -30.19
CA LEU A 342 -13.45 2.73 -29.16
C LEU A 342 -14.86 2.88 -29.76
N PRO A 343 -15.78 1.90 -29.60
CA PRO A 343 -17.09 1.96 -30.23
C PRO A 343 -17.89 3.23 -29.89
N LEU A 344 -18.53 3.84 -30.89
CA LEU A 344 -19.23 5.12 -30.71
C LEU A 344 -20.33 5.03 -29.62
N ALA A 345 -21.09 3.93 -29.59
CA ALA A 345 -22.07 3.68 -28.53
C ALA A 345 -21.43 3.66 -27.13
N LEU A 346 -20.23 3.07 -26.99
CA LEU A 346 -19.47 3.10 -25.74
C LEU A 346 -18.93 4.49 -25.41
N GLN A 347 -18.49 5.27 -26.41
CA GLN A 347 -18.08 6.67 -26.20
C GLN A 347 -19.24 7.52 -25.67
N VAL A 348 -20.44 7.34 -26.21
CA VAL A 348 -21.68 8.01 -25.75
C VAL A 348 -22.00 7.58 -24.31
N VAL A 349 -21.99 6.27 -24.02
CA VAL A 349 -22.21 5.74 -22.66
C VAL A 349 -21.18 6.31 -21.67
N MET A 350 -19.89 6.29 -21.98
CA MET A 350 -18.87 6.84 -21.10
C MET A 350 -19.08 8.34 -20.87
N THR A 351 -19.45 9.09 -21.90
CA THR A 351 -19.76 10.53 -21.79
C THR A 351 -20.96 10.78 -20.87
N LYS A 352 -22.03 9.97 -20.99
CA LYS A 352 -23.18 10.02 -20.08
C LYS A 352 -22.79 9.71 -18.63
N ILE A 353 -21.99 8.66 -18.40
CA ILE A 353 -21.49 8.30 -17.07
C ILE A 353 -20.65 9.44 -16.47
N ILE A 354 -19.79 10.08 -17.27
CA ILE A 354 -18.98 11.22 -16.83
C ILE A 354 -19.86 12.42 -16.45
N ALA A 355 -20.94 12.68 -17.19
CA ALA A 355 -21.86 13.79 -16.93
C ALA A 355 -22.82 13.58 -15.74
N GLU A 356 -23.27 12.33 -15.52
CA GLU A 356 -24.40 12.03 -14.63
C GLU A 356 -24.02 11.28 -13.34
N ALA A 357 -22.93 10.48 -13.33
CA ALA A 357 -22.62 9.63 -12.19
C ALA A 357 -22.20 10.46 -10.97
N LYS A 358 -22.90 10.28 -9.85
CA LYS A 358 -22.58 10.95 -8.57
C LYS A 358 -21.24 10.48 -7.99
N ASP A 359 -20.96 9.18 -8.06
CA ASP A 359 -19.75 8.58 -7.51
C ASP A 359 -18.53 8.87 -8.42
N PRO A 360 -17.45 9.50 -7.91
CA PRO A 360 -16.24 9.76 -8.69
C PRO A 360 -15.62 8.50 -9.29
N ARG A 361 -15.77 7.34 -8.66
CA ARG A 361 -15.11 6.09 -9.11
C ARG A 361 -15.66 5.58 -10.44
N PHE A 362 -16.94 5.81 -10.72
CA PHE A 362 -17.53 5.49 -12.03
C PHE A 362 -17.06 6.48 -13.10
N ARG A 363 -17.05 7.78 -12.80
CA ARG A 363 -16.51 8.81 -13.71
C ARG A 363 -15.05 8.55 -14.02
N TRP A 364 -14.23 8.22 -13.02
CA TRP A 364 -12.79 7.99 -13.19
C TRP A 364 -12.52 6.82 -14.13
N LYS A 365 -13.23 5.69 -13.99
CA LYS A 365 -13.14 4.59 -14.96
C LYS A 365 -13.57 5.01 -16.37
N ALA A 366 -14.67 5.75 -16.51
CA ALA A 366 -15.16 6.21 -17.80
C ALA A 366 -14.18 7.19 -18.49
N ILE A 367 -13.52 8.06 -17.71
CA ILE A 367 -12.43 8.92 -18.18
C ILE A 367 -11.21 8.06 -18.57
N GLU A 368 -10.79 7.09 -17.76
CA GLU A 368 -9.67 6.19 -18.09
C GLU A 368 -9.93 5.41 -19.38
N ILE A 369 -11.15 4.88 -19.58
CA ILE A 369 -11.57 4.19 -20.81
C ILE A 369 -11.40 5.09 -22.03
N ARG A 370 -11.88 6.35 -21.98
CA ARG A 370 -11.77 7.29 -23.11
C ARG A 370 -10.33 7.79 -23.34
N ILE A 371 -9.56 8.09 -22.30
CA ILE A 371 -8.20 8.62 -22.43
C ILE A 371 -7.18 7.52 -22.79
N SER A 372 -7.31 6.31 -22.23
CA SER A 372 -6.37 5.21 -22.49
C SER A 372 -6.38 4.73 -23.94
N ASN A 373 -7.52 4.87 -24.64
CA ASN A 373 -7.63 4.51 -26.05
C ASN A 373 -7.28 5.66 -27.01
N ALA A 374 -7.19 6.91 -26.56
CA ALA A 374 -6.95 8.05 -27.44
C ALA A 374 -5.50 8.07 -28.01
N SER A 375 -5.34 8.39 -29.30
CA SER A 375 -4.03 8.74 -29.86
C SER A 375 -3.51 10.08 -29.32
N ASP A 376 -4.40 11.08 -29.29
CA ASP A 376 -4.19 12.37 -28.65
C ASP A 376 -5.03 12.48 -27.36
N GLN A 377 -4.36 12.29 -26.22
CA GLN A 377 -4.98 12.37 -24.89
C GLN A 377 -5.41 13.79 -24.52
N GLU A 378 -4.77 14.83 -25.06
CA GLU A 378 -5.11 16.23 -24.78
C GLU A 378 -6.37 16.63 -25.57
N HIS A 379 -6.44 16.27 -26.85
CA HIS A 379 -7.64 16.43 -27.67
C HIS A 379 -8.82 15.62 -27.11
N CYS A 380 -8.60 14.35 -26.70
CA CYS A 380 -9.66 13.56 -26.05
C CYS A 380 -10.11 14.20 -24.73
N SER A 381 -9.19 14.72 -23.91
CA SER A 381 -9.52 15.45 -22.68
C SER A 381 -10.38 16.69 -22.95
N LYS A 382 -10.04 17.48 -23.97
CA LYS A 382 -10.84 18.63 -24.43
C LYS A 382 -12.21 18.19 -24.94
N SER A 383 -12.27 17.13 -25.74
CA SER A 383 -13.51 16.54 -26.26
C SER A 383 -14.44 16.05 -25.14
N ILE A 384 -13.93 15.43 -24.08
CA ILE A 384 -14.75 15.03 -22.93
C ILE A 384 -15.37 16.27 -22.26
N VAL A 385 -14.57 17.32 -22.02
CA VAL A 385 -15.07 18.58 -21.42
C VAL A 385 -16.12 19.23 -22.31
N SER A 386 -15.89 19.35 -23.62
CA SER A 386 -16.85 19.95 -24.56
C SER A 386 -18.14 19.14 -24.66
N SER A 387 -18.04 17.81 -24.81
CA SER A 387 -19.21 16.92 -24.92
C SER A 387 -20.12 16.99 -23.69
N VAL A 388 -19.53 17.09 -22.49
CA VAL A 388 -20.29 17.22 -21.23
C VAL A 388 -20.88 18.63 -21.07
N SER A 389 -20.28 19.68 -21.64
CA SER A 389 -20.87 21.03 -21.64
C SER A 389 -21.90 21.27 -22.74
N GLU A 390 -21.76 20.63 -23.91
CA GLU A 390 -22.61 20.86 -25.08
C GLU A 390 -23.88 19.97 -25.08
N GLY A 391 -23.81 18.78 -24.46
CA GLY A 391 -24.94 17.85 -24.30
C GLY A 391 -26.04 18.31 -23.33
N CYS A 392 -26.31 19.61 -23.22
CA CYS A 392 -27.20 20.24 -22.24
C CYS A 392 -28.72 20.04 -22.48
N SER A 393 -29.14 18.85 -22.92
CA SER A 393 -30.48 18.33 -22.59
C SER A 393 -30.50 17.65 -21.22
N PHE A 394 -29.35 17.13 -20.76
CA PHE A 394 -29.18 16.59 -19.42
C PHE A 394 -28.85 17.72 -18.43
N ARG A 395 -29.60 17.82 -17.32
CA ARG A 395 -29.25 18.71 -16.20
C ARG A 395 -27.96 18.22 -15.54
N THR A 396 -26.81 18.70 -16.02
CA THR A 396 -25.49 18.41 -15.46
C THR A 396 -25.44 18.80 -13.98
N LYS A 397 -25.29 17.80 -13.10
CA LYS A 397 -25.30 18.01 -11.64
C LYS A 397 -23.93 18.39 -11.08
N GLN A 398 -22.89 18.45 -11.91
CA GLN A 398 -21.52 18.75 -11.49
C GLN A 398 -20.97 20.05 -12.06
N PRO A 399 -20.11 20.76 -11.31
CA PRO A 399 -19.42 21.94 -11.78
C PRO A 399 -18.26 21.57 -12.72
N LEU A 400 -18.22 22.17 -13.91
CA LEU A 400 -17.20 21.94 -14.95
C LEU A 400 -15.73 22.00 -14.46
N PRO A 401 -15.33 22.86 -13.50
CA PRO A 401 -13.97 22.85 -12.95
C PRO A 401 -13.57 21.51 -12.28
N GLN A 402 -14.49 20.83 -11.60
CA GLN A 402 -14.19 19.55 -10.95
C GLN A 402 -13.89 18.48 -12.00
N LEU A 403 -14.66 18.42 -13.09
CA LEU A 403 -14.43 17.48 -14.18
C LEU A 403 -13.06 17.70 -14.84
N ARG A 404 -12.66 18.96 -15.05
CA ARG A 404 -11.32 19.30 -15.58
C ARG A 404 -10.20 18.80 -14.66
N GLU A 405 -10.37 18.90 -13.35
CA GLU A 405 -9.40 18.40 -12.37
C GLU A 405 -9.33 16.86 -12.34
N GLU A 406 -10.48 16.17 -12.41
CA GLU A 406 -10.54 14.70 -12.49
C GLU A 406 -9.86 14.18 -13.77
N ILE A 407 -10.14 14.80 -14.93
CA ILE A 407 -9.49 14.50 -16.22
C ILE A 407 -7.98 14.71 -16.16
N LEU A 408 -7.51 15.83 -15.60
CA LEU A 408 -6.08 16.13 -15.50
C LEU A 408 -5.34 15.10 -14.64
N LYS A 409 -5.91 14.70 -13.49
CA LYS A 409 -5.33 13.67 -12.61
C LYS A 409 -5.20 12.32 -13.31
N ILE A 410 -6.22 11.92 -14.06
CA ILE A 410 -6.25 10.61 -14.75
C ILE A 410 -5.33 10.61 -15.97
N SER A 411 -5.30 11.70 -16.75
CA SER A 411 -4.32 11.86 -17.84
C SER A 411 -2.88 11.80 -17.31
N GLN A 412 -2.56 12.52 -16.23
CA GLN A 412 -1.23 12.45 -15.59
C GLN A 412 -0.88 11.04 -15.12
N PHE A 413 -1.84 10.29 -14.56
CA PHE A 413 -1.63 8.90 -14.16
C PHE A 413 -1.32 7.99 -15.35
N ILE A 414 -2.12 8.06 -16.43
CA ILE A 414 -1.90 7.29 -17.67
C ILE A 414 -0.55 7.66 -18.32
N MET A 415 -0.20 8.94 -18.35
CA MET A 415 1.10 9.40 -18.86
C MET A 415 2.28 8.92 -18.01
N GLN A 416 2.11 8.76 -16.69
CA GLN A 416 3.13 8.15 -15.84
C GLN A 416 3.30 6.65 -16.15
N GLU A 417 2.21 5.89 -16.23
CA GLU A 417 2.25 4.46 -16.62
C GLU A 417 2.93 4.26 -17.99
N GLN A 418 2.58 5.07 -18.99
CA GLN A 418 3.12 4.96 -20.36
C GLN A 418 4.54 5.55 -20.51
N GLY A 419 4.85 6.61 -19.76
CA GLY A 419 6.15 7.29 -19.77
C GLY A 419 7.28 6.42 -19.21
N HIS A 420 7.02 5.68 -18.13
CA HIS A 420 7.97 4.72 -17.56
C HIS A 420 8.43 3.66 -18.57
N TYR A 421 7.53 3.16 -19.42
CA TYR A 421 7.85 2.18 -20.45
C TYR A 421 8.73 2.77 -21.58
N SER A 422 8.45 4.00 -21.98
CA SER A 422 9.14 4.69 -23.08
C SER A 422 10.60 5.02 -22.75
N GLN A 423 10.92 5.35 -21.50
CA GLN A 423 12.30 5.55 -21.05
C GLN A 423 13.07 4.23 -20.91
N GLN A 424 12.43 3.15 -20.44
CA GLN A 424 13.08 1.83 -20.37
C GLN A 424 13.49 1.31 -21.76
N ARG A 425 12.63 1.45 -22.78
CA ARG A 425 12.95 1.06 -24.18
C ARG A 425 14.04 1.90 -24.84
N ARG A 426 14.22 3.16 -24.45
CA ARG A 426 15.31 4.00 -24.99
C ARG A 426 16.65 3.66 -24.34
N ASN A 427 16.66 3.41 -23.05
CA ASN A 427 17.90 3.05 -22.33
C ASN A 427 18.41 1.65 -22.67
N SER A 428 17.57 0.71 -23.14
CA SER A 428 18.03 -0.60 -23.62
C SER A 428 18.75 -0.58 -24.97
N ASN A 429 18.54 0.48 -25.78
CA ASN A 429 19.06 0.55 -27.15
C ASN A 429 20.26 1.51 -27.30
N VAL A 430 20.70 2.16 -26.21
CA VAL A 430 21.86 3.07 -26.18
C VAL A 430 22.86 2.62 -25.13
N VAL A 431 23.43 1.43 -25.31
CA VAL A 431 24.63 0.98 -24.60
C VAL A 431 25.68 0.53 -25.60
N SER A 432 26.37 1.52 -26.18
CA SER A 432 27.65 1.30 -26.85
C SER A 432 28.59 2.46 -26.54
N ILE A 433 29.70 2.13 -25.89
CA ILE A 433 30.96 2.89 -25.78
C ILE A 433 31.08 3.91 -24.61
N SER A 434 31.87 3.45 -23.62
CA SER A 434 32.84 4.19 -22.77
C SER A 434 32.43 4.92 -21.48
N SER A 435 33.18 4.54 -20.43
CA SER A 435 33.63 5.27 -19.24
C SER A 435 32.64 5.79 -18.18
N GLY A 436 32.73 5.18 -16.99
CA GLY A 436 32.99 5.99 -15.78
C GLY A 436 31.89 6.16 -14.73
N LEU A 437 31.03 5.16 -14.48
CA LEU A 437 30.13 5.19 -13.31
C LEU A 437 30.19 3.88 -12.52
N THR A 438 30.28 3.99 -11.19
CA THR A 438 30.27 2.86 -10.25
C THR A 438 28.86 2.28 -10.10
N PRO A 439 28.68 0.95 -10.13
CA PRO A 439 27.37 0.33 -10.43
C PRO A 439 26.44 0.07 -9.23
N ASN A 440 26.66 0.70 -8.07
CA ASN A 440 25.98 0.31 -6.82
C ASN A 440 24.67 1.02 -6.50
N ASP A 441 24.34 2.12 -7.20
CA ASP A 441 23.03 2.78 -7.06
C ASP A 441 22.03 2.15 -8.05
N GLY A 442 21.07 1.38 -7.53
CA GLY A 442 19.87 0.99 -8.29
C GLY A 442 19.05 2.21 -8.73
N PRO A 443 18.02 2.07 -9.57
CA PRO A 443 17.27 3.20 -10.12
C PRO A 443 16.65 4.06 -9.00
N LYS A 444 17.31 5.19 -8.74
CA LYS A 444 16.86 6.19 -7.77
C LYS A 444 15.64 6.91 -8.32
N TYR A 445 14.47 6.56 -7.78
CA TYR A 445 13.26 7.35 -7.96
C TYR A 445 13.49 8.73 -7.33
N ARG A 446 12.91 9.77 -7.95
CA ARG A 446 12.99 11.16 -7.51
C ARG A 446 11.57 11.70 -7.35
N LEU A 447 11.27 12.35 -6.22
CA LEU A 447 9.99 13.03 -6.04
C LEU A 447 9.86 14.19 -7.05
N MET A 448 8.81 14.16 -7.86
CA MET A 448 8.55 15.18 -8.87
C MET A 448 7.80 16.37 -8.27
N LEU A 449 8.48 17.52 -8.18
CA LEU A 449 8.03 18.77 -7.54
C LEU A 449 6.54 19.10 -7.78
N HIS A 450 6.10 19.08 -9.04
CA HIS A 450 4.74 19.45 -9.46
C HIS A 450 3.63 18.50 -8.95
N SER A 451 3.98 17.29 -8.50
CA SER A 451 3.00 16.30 -8.02
C SER A 451 2.76 16.39 -6.51
N TRP A 452 3.50 17.26 -5.81
CA TRP A 452 3.48 17.44 -4.35
C TRP A 452 3.13 18.89 -3.95
N ILE A 453 2.25 19.51 -4.73
CA ILE A 453 1.65 20.79 -4.39
C ILE A 453 0.49 20.54 -3.40
N GLU A 454 0.56 21.20 -2.25
CA GLU A 454 -0.52 21.28 -1.27
C GLU A 454 -1.42 22.48 -1.61
N ASN A 455 -2.74 22.31 -1.66
CA ASN A 455 -3.67 23.34 -2.15
C ASN A 455 -4.71 23.81 -1.12
N SER A 456 -4.74 23.24 0.08
CA SER A 456 -5.87 23.36 1.02
C SER A 456 -5.48 23.50 2.49
N ILE A 457 -4.26 23.90 2.80
CA ILE A 457 -3.84 24.18 4.19
C ILE A 457 -4.33 25.59 4.55
N GLN A 458 -5.53 25.68 5.16
CA GLN A 458 -6.04 26.94 5.68
C GLN A 458 -5.35 27.27 7.03
N PRO A 459 -4.84 28.50 7.22
CA PRO A 459 -4.29 28.91 8.50
C PRO A 459 -5.39 28.92 9.57
N THR A 460 -5.09 28.36 10.74
CA THR A 460 -6.06 28.23 11.83
C THR A 460 -6.17 29.56 12.58
N GLN A 461 -7.30 30.26 12.44
CA GLN A 461 -7.54 31.54 13.11
C GLN A 461 -7.65 31.38 14.64
N TRP A 462 -7.09 32.33 15.39
CA TRP A 462 -7.03 32.31 16.85
C TRP A 462 -8.22 33.04 17.48
N SER A 463 -8.58 32.65 18.71
CA SER A 463 -9.40 33.46 19.61
C SER A 463 -8.61 33.85 20.88
N SER A 464 -9.13 34.82 21.64
CA SER A 464 -8.40 35.47 22.73
C SER A 464 -8.48 34.75 24.08
N GLU A 465 -9.40 33.80 24.27
CA GLU A 465 -9.65 33.18 25.57
C GLU A 465 -8.66 32.02 25.81
N ARG A 466 -7.67 32.24 26.68
CA ARG A 466 -6.63 31.26 27.01
C ARG A 466 -6.95 30.55 28.31
N GLN A 467 -7.11 29.22 28.26
CA GLN A 467 -7.24 28.38 29.46
C GLN A 467 -6.02 27.48 29.60
N THR A 468 -5.22 27.72 30.64
CA THR A 468 -4.10 26.86 31.04
C THR A 468 -4.46 26.19 32.35
N VAL A 469 -4.20 24.89 32.44
CA VAL A 469 -4.32 24.09 33.65
C VAL A 469 -2.96 23.46 33.93
N LEU A 470 -2.40 23.73 35.12
CA LEU A 470 -1.17 23.13 35.62
C LEU A 470 -1.50 22.16 36.76
N ALA A 471 -0.95 20.95 36.70
CA ALA A 471 -1.08 19.93 37.72
C ALA A 471 0.28 19.30 38.05
N GLU A 472 0.41 18.69 39.23
CA GLU A 472 1.58 17.90 39.63
C GLU A 472 1.17 16.46 39.93
N LEU A 473 1.80 15.51 39.25
CA LEU A 473 1.66 14.07 39.49
C LEU A 473 2.44 13.72 40.76
N GLU A 474 1.77 13.15 41.78
CA GLU A 474 2.44 12.86 43.04
C GLU A 474 3.54 11.82 42.83
N ARG A 475 4.77 12.28 42.98
CA ARG A 475 5.96 11.44 43.01
C ARG A 475 5.89 10.54 44.25
N PRO A 476 5.84 9.20 44.13
CA PRO A 476 5.76 8.34 45.31
C PRO A 476 6.94 8.62 46.24
N LEU A 477 6.58 9.04 47.46
CA LEU A 477 7.48 9.29 48.57
C LEU A 477 8.09 7.96 48.98
N ARG A 478 9.43 7.84 48.99
CA ARG A 478 10.06 6.68 49.62
C ARG A 478 9.67 6.70 51.10
N ALA A 479 8.93 5.68 51.54
CA ALA A 479 8.52 5.48 52.95
C ALA A 479 9.70 5.22 53.92
N LEU A 480 10.94 5.34 53.45
CA LEU A 480 12.13 5.38 54.29
C LEU A 480 12.17 6.71 55.04
N LYS A 481 11.81 6.67 56.33
CA LYS A 481 12.10 7.70 57.34
C LYS A 481 13.63 7.82 57.54
N MET A 482 14.34 8.27 56.51
CA MET A 482 15.78 8.54 56.56
C MET A 482 16.06 9.74 57.50
N PRO A 483 17.04 9.65 58.40
CA PRO A 483 17.45 10.77 59.24
C PRO A 483 17.77 12.03 58.44
N ARG A 484 17.43 13.21 58.99
CA ARG A 484 17.55 14.51 58.29
C ARG A 484 18.96 14.80 57.77
N PHE A 485 20.01 14.23 58.38
CA PHE A 485 21.41 14.48 58.01
C PHE A 485 21.83 13.92 56.64
N PHE A 486 21.11 12.94 56.08
CA PHE A 486 21.41 12.40 54.74
C PHE A 486 20.75 13.18 53.58
N LYS A 487 19.95 14.23 53.85
CA LYS A 487 19.17 14.94 52.80
C LYS A 487 20.01 15.58 51.68
N GLY A 488 21.31 15.82 51.90
CA GLY A 488 22.21 16.39 50.88
C GLY A 488 22.95 15.36 50.02
N LEU A 489 22.98 14.07 50.41
CA LEU A 489 23.79 13.02 49.77
C LEU A 489 22.98 12.03 48.94
N ILE A 490 21.66 12.00 49.09
CA ILE A 490 20.79 11.13 48.30
C ILE A 490 20.56 11.80 46.93
N PRO A 491 20.97 11.20 45.80
CA PRO A 491 20.65 11.75 44.49
C PRO A 491 19.14 11.89 44.35
N ARG A 492 18.69 13.05 43.85
CA ARG A 492 17.26 13.31 43.61
C ARG A 492 16.70 12.16 42.79
N VAL A 493 15.57 11.60 43.21
CA VAL A 493 14.96 10.44 42.53
C VAL A 493 14.51 10.88 41.14
N GLU A 494 15.34 10.56 40.17
CA GLU A 494 15.21 10.99 38.79
C GLU A 494 14.27 10.04 38.05
N CYS A 495 13.16 10.58 37.56
CA CYS A 495 12.34 9.86 36.58
C CYS A 495 13.09 9.91 35.25
N ILE A 496 13.25 8.75 34.61
CA ILE A 496 13.99 8.60 33.35
C ILE A 496 13.15 9.12 32.17
N SER A 497 11.84 8.93 32.27
CA SER A 497 10.88 9.21 31.22
C SER A 497 9.51 9.53 31.82
N ALA A 498 8.70 10.26 31.06
CA ALA A 498 7.33 10.62 31.36
C ALA A 498 6.55 10.75 30.05
N GLY A 499 5.28 10.37 30.01
CA GLY A 499 4.52 10.43 28.76
C GLY A 499 3.01 10.25 28.92
N LEU A 500 2.31 10.47 27.82
CA LEU A 500 0.85 10.53 27.73
C LEU A 500 0.31 9.44 26.80
N SER A 501 -0.85 8.89 27.16
CA SER A 501 -1.68 8.07 26.27
C SER A 501 -2.15 8.86 25.04
N PRO A 502 -2.52 8.20 23.91
CA PRO A 502 -2.94 8.89 22.68
C PRO A 502 -4.06 9.90 22.87
N HIS A 503 -5.09 9.57 23.65
CA HIS A 503 -6.19 10.47 24.02
C HIS A 503 -5.91 11.33 25.27
N CYS A 504 -4.67 11.33 25.78
CA CYS A 504 -4.25 12.08 26.97
C CYS A 504 -5.08 11.82 28.24
N GLU A 505 -5.73 10.65 28.34
CA GLU A 505 -6.54 10.23 29.50
C GLU A 505 -5.69 9.65 30.65
N ALA A 506 -4.57 9.01 30.30
CA ALA A 506 -3.56 8.51 31.23
C ALA A 506 -2.19 9.17 30.99
N ALA A 507 -1.45 9.36 32.09
CA ALA A 507 -0.05 9.79 32.10
C ALA A 507 0.81 8.78 32.89
N PHE A 508 2.11 8.68 32.57
CA PHE A 508 3.06 7.88 33.35
C PHE A 508 4.29 8.66 33.80
N LEU A 509 4.88 8.24 34.92
CA LEU A 509 6.25 8.57 35.34
C LEU A 509 7.07 7.30 35.52
N LEU A 510 8.16 7.18 34.76
CA LEU A 510 9.06 6.04 34.80
C LEU A 510 10.28 6.31 35.65
N ARG A 511 10.53 5.47 36.65
CA ARG A 511 11.76 5.45 37.46
C ARG A 511 12.51 4.15 37.20
N ARG A 512 13.80 4.08 37.56
CA ARG A 512 14.61 2.84 37.45
C ARG A 512 13.97 1.62 38.12
N SER A 513 13.16 1.82 39.16
CA SER A 513 12.59 0.76 40.01
C SER A 513 11.07 0.58 39.89
N CYS A 514 10.33 1.46 39.22
CA CYS A 514 8.87 1.39 39.09
C CYS A 514 8.33 2.35 38.03
N LEU A 515 7.17 2.01 37.48
CA LEU A 515 6.36 2.86 36.62
C LEU A 515 5.12 3.29 37.39
N MET A 516 4.88 4.59 37.51
CA MET A 516 3.65 5.15 38.07
C MET A 516 2.70 5.54 36.96
N LEU A 517 1.45 5.06 37.01
CA LEU A 517 0.39 5.39 36.06
C LEU A 517 -0.67 6.26 36.75
N TYR A 518 -1.15 7.32 36.10
CA TYR A 518 -2.08 8.30 36.65
C TYR A 518 -3.29 8.49 35.72
N ASP A 519 -4.49 8.58 36.30
CA ASP A 519 -5.70 9.06 35.59
C ASP A 519 -5.65 10.60 35.54
N VAL A 520 -5.68 11.16 34.33
CA VAL A 520 -5.58 12.60 34.06
C VAL A 520 -6.81 13.13 33.31
N ARG A 521 -7.92 12.39 33.27
CA ARG A 521 -9.17 12.85 32.64
C ARG A 521 -9.82 14.03 33.38
N SER A 522 -9.54 14.16 34.68
CA SER A 522 -10.09 15.20 35.56
C SER A 522 -8.99 16.15 36.07
N LEU A 523 -8.43 16.97 35.18
CA LEU A 523 -7.48 18.03 35.57
C LEU A 523 -8.20 19.30 36.03
N THR A 524 -7.87 19.76 37.23
CA THR A 524 -8.19 21.10 37.74
C THR A 524 -6.89 21.86 38.00
N ASP A 525 -6.89 23.19 37.88
CA ASP A 525 -5.67 23.98 38.03
C ASP A 525 -5.13 23.94 39.47
N GLY A 526 -3.81 23.85 39.61
CA GLY A 526 -3.11 23.64 40.88
C GLY A 526 -3.29 22.26 41.51
N ALA A 527 -3.92 21.29 40.83
CA ALA A 527 -4.17 19.96 41.40
C ALA A 527 -2.89 19.14 41.58
N VAL A 528 -2.81 18.41 42.70
CA VAL A 528 -1.82 17.34 42.90
C VAL A 528 -2.52 16.00 42.73
N ILE A 529 -2.18 15.24 41.69
CA ILE A 529 -2.80 13.95 41.36
C ILE A 529 -2.11 12.85 42.19
N ARG A 530 -2.74 12.50 43.31
CA ARG A 530 -2.19 11.59 44.33
C ARG A 530 -2.39 10.10 44.04
N GLN A 531 -3.43 9.74 43.29
CA GLN A 531 -3.84 8.35 43.09
C GLN A 531 -3.15 7.71 41.87
N GLY A 532 -1.81 7.66 41.90
CA GLY A 532 -1.02 6.91 40.93
C GLY A 532 -0.96 5.41 41.29
N ILE A 533 -1.09 4.53 40.30
CA ILE A 533 -0.84 3.08 40.47
C ILE A 533 0.62 2.77 40.19
N GLU A 534 1.27 2.12 41.16
CA GLU A 534 2.64 1.64 41.01
C GLU A 534 2.67 0.27 40.33
N ILE A 535 3.39 0.18 39.21
CA ILE A 535 3.82 -1.07 38.59
C ILE A 535 5.30 -1.28 39.01
N PRO A 536 5.59 -2.20 39.96
CA PRO A 536 6.95 -2.38 40.46
C PRO A 536 7.86 -3.07 39.44
N SER A 537 9.14 -2.69 39.43
CA SER A 537 10.17 -3.36 38.60
C SER A 537 10.42 -4.79 39.09
N PRO A 538 10.46 -5.80 38.20
CA PRO A 538 10.57 -7.20 38.60
C PRO A 538 11.95 -7.67 39.11
N ARG A 539 13.01 -6.83 39.04
CA ARG A 539 14.34 -6.88 39.76
C ARG A 539 15.50 -6.30 38.91
N GLY A 540 15.45 -5.04 38.50
CA GLY A 540 16.39 -4.48 37.52
C GLY A 540 15.99 -3.10 37.03
N HIS A 541 16.52 -2.65 35.90
CA HIS A 541 16.38 -1.27 35.44
C HIS A 541 15.37 -1.12 34.30
N MET A 542 14.26 -0.46 34.61
CA MET A 542 13.36 0.09 33.59
C MET A 542 14.10 1.17 32.79
N ARG A 543 13.89 1.20 31.46
CA ARG A 543 14.62 2.08 30.53
C ARG A 543 13.74 3.13 29.86
N GLU A 544 12.63 2.67 29.26
CA GLU A 544 11.68 3.49 28.51
C GLU A 544 10.28 2.87 28.62
N ALA A 545 9.25 3.69 28.50
CA ALA A 545 7.85 3.26 28.55
C ALA A 545 6.99 4.07 27.58
N ILE A 546 5.85 3.49 27.19
CA ILE A 546 4.93 4.04 26.21
C ILE A 546 3.49 3.67 26.56
N LEU A 547 2.56 4.57 26.28
CA LEU A 547 1.11 4.35 26.46
C LEU A 547 0.39 4.26 25.11
N SER A 548 -0.51 3.29 25.05
CA SER A 548 -1.67 3.24 24.16
C SER A 548 -2.94 3.57 24.95
N ASP A 549 -4.12 3.30 24.40
CA ASP A 549 -5.40 3.63 25.05
C ASP A 549 -5.80 2.58 26.09
N THR A 550 -5.37 1.32 25.91
CA THR A 550 -5.63 0.22 26.86
C THR A 550 -4.37 -0.47 27.39
N PHE A 551 -3.19 -0.27 26.80
CA PHE A 551 -1.94 -0.89 27.27
C PHE A 551 -0.84 0.11 27.62
N VAL A 552 -0.10 -0.19 28.68
CA VAL A 552 1.22 0.37 28.98
C VAL A 552 2.28 -0.68 28.68
N ALA A 553 3.24 -0.32 27.82
CA ALA A 553 4.37 -1.16 27.46
C ALA A 553 5.67 -0.51 27.94
N PHE A 554 6.57 -1.30 28.53
CA PHE A 554 7.86 -0.79 29.02
C PHE A 554 9.00 -1.78 28.81
N ILE A 555 10.19 -1.21 28.57
CA ILE A 555 11.45 -1.94 28.49
C ILE A 555 12.06 -2.04 29.89
N TYR A 556 12.48 -3.24 30.22
CA TYR A 556 13.15 -3.58 31.47
C TYR A 556 14.35 -4.47 31.12
N ASP A 557 15.57 -4.01 31.43
CA ASP A 557 16.83 -4.66 31.00
C ASP A 557 16.80 -5.06 29.50
N SER A 558 16.69 -6.35 29.15
CA SER A 558 16.50 -6.87 27.78
C SER A 558 15.13 -7.55 27.54
N SER A 559 14.10 -7.19 28.31
CA SER A 559 12.73 -7.73 28.24
C SER A 559 11.68 -6.65 27.96
N LEU A 560 10.63 -7.01 27.23
CA LEU A 560 9.42 -6.23 27.05
C LEU A 560 8.37 -6.70 28.06
N HIS A 561 7.79 -5.75 28.78
CA HIS A 561 6.65 -5.98 29.68
C HIS A 561 5.46 -5.19 29.18
N VAL A 562 4.28 -5.81 29.19
CA VAL A 562 3.02 -5.13 28.86
C VAL A 562 1.97 -5.40 29.91
N HIS A 563 1.31 -4.34 30.35
CA HIS A 563 0.15 -4.36 31.23
C HIS A 563 -1.03 -3.71 30.51
N GLU A 564 -2.19 -4.34 30.58
CA GLU A 564 -3.47 -3.73 30.26
C GLU A 564 -3.88 -2.82 31.42
N TYR A 565 -4.49 -1.68 31.12
CA TYR A 565 -5.07 -0.80 32.11
C TYR A 565 -6.48 -0.37 31.68
N ALA A 566 -7.32 -0.11 32.67
CA ALA A 566 -8.70 0.32 32.49
C ALA A 566 -9.09 1.34 33.56
N PHE A 567 -10.13 2.12 33.31
CA PHE A 567 -10.66 3.12 34.23
C PHE A 567 -11.92 2.62 34.99
N PRO A 568 -12.13 2.97 36.28
CA PRO A 568 -11.21 3.69 37.18
C PRO A 568 -9.90 2.92 37.33
N LEU A 569 -8.79 3.65 37.44
CA LEU A 569 -7.47 3.11 37.12
C LEU A 569 -7.21 1.77 37.83
N ARG A 570 -6.92 0.74 37.03
CA ARG A 570 -6.53 -0.62 37.42
C ARG A 570 -5.55 -1.14 36.38
N THR A 571 -4.64 -2.03 36.78
CA THR A 571 -3.68 -2.65 35.85
C THR A 571 -3.71 -4.18 35.97
N GLN A 572 -3.57 -4.85 34.83
CA GLN A 572 -3.47 -6.30 34.73
C GLN A 572 -2.25 -6.64 33.87
N LYS A 573 -1.40 -7.55 34.33
CA LYS A 573 -0.25 -8.00 33.54
C LYS A 573 -0.76 -8.84 32.35
N VAL A 574 -0.41 -8.42 31.14
CA VAL A 574 -0.68 -9.18 29.89
C VAL A 574 0.41 -10.21 29.67
N GLY A 575 1.67 -9.78 29.76
CA GLY A 575 2.78 -10.69 29.52
C GLY A 575 4.14 -10.11 29.87
N LYS A 576 5.16 -10.95 29.65
CA LYS A 576 6.56 -10.57 29.59
C LYS A 576 7.15 -11.35 28.42
N GLU A 577 7.78 -10.66 27.48
CA GLU A 577 8.60 -11.29 26.46
C GLU A 577 10.07 -10.96 26.67
N HIS A 578 10.91 -11.98 26.51
CA HIS A 578 12.34 -11.78 26.35
C HIS A 578 12.56 -11.37 24.89
N VAL A 579 12.98 -10.13 24.67
CA VAL A 579 13.24 -9.62 23.31
C VAL A 579 14.60 -10.12 22.78
N PHE A 580 15.34 -10.82 23.65
CA PHE A 580 16.58 -11.50 23.37
C PHE A 580 16.30 -12.79 22.58
N GLU A 581 16.70 -12.80 21.31
CA GLU A 581 17.02 -14.04 20.60
C GLU A 581 18.54 -14.16 20.69
N GLN A 582 19.02 -15.29 21.21
CA GLN A 582 20.45 -15.52 21.43
C GLN A 582 21.12 -15.97 20.13
N GLU A 583 21.01 -15.17 19.08
CA GLU A 583 21.71 -15.38 17.82
C GLU A 583 23.21 -15.13 18.03
N ALA A 584 24.01 -16.19 17.86
CA ALA A 584 25.48 -16.16 17.83
C ALA A 584 26.21 -15.48 19.02
N GLY A 585 25.56 -15.33 20.17
CA GLY A 585 26.18 -14.75 21.38
C GLY A 585 26.21 -13.21 21.42
N HIS A 586 25.53 -12.54 20.51
CA HIS A 586 25.41 -11.09 20.52
C HIS A 586 24.48 -10.58 21.63
N GLN A 587 24.81 -9.45 22.25
CA GLN A 587 23.98 -8.85 23.30
C GLN A 587 23.06 -7.77 22.71
N TRP A 588 21.74 -7.98 22.83
CA TRP A 588 20.75 -6.96 22.44
C TRP A 588 20.42 -6.01 23.59
N ASP A 589 20.52 -4.71 23.28
CA ASP A 589 20.35 -3.60 24.20
C ASP A 589 19.19 -2.69 23.75
N PRO A 590 17.97 -2.88 24.29
CA PRO A 590 16.82 -2.05 23.93
C PRO A 590 16.90 -0.65 24.54
N THR A 591 16.55 0.34 23.74
CA THR A 591 16.69 1.77 24.05
C THR A 591 15.36 2.52 24.02
N CYS A 592 14.42 2.10 23.16
CA CYS A 592 13.18 2.81 22.88
C CYS A 592 12.04 1.87 22.51
N VAL A 593 10.80 2.27 22.80
CA VAL A 593 9.60 1.50 22.52
C VAL A 593 8.50 2.40 21.98
N ALA A 594 7.77 1.90 20.99
CA ALA A 594 6.56 2.51 20.44
C ALA A 594 5.41 1.51 20.50
N ILE A 595 4.20 2.00 20.71
CA ILE A 595 2.98 1.18 20.68
C ILE A 595 1.94 1.82 19.77
N HIS A 596 1.21 0.98 19.05
CA HIS A 596 0.05 1.35 18.28
C HIS A 596 -1.11 0.40 18.60
N GLU A 597 -2.34 0.92 18.71
CA GLU A 597 -3.51 0.14 19.08
C GLU A 597 -4.65 0.29 18.07
N ASP A 598 -5.15 -0.85 17.57
CA ASP A 598 -6.36 -0.97 16.76
C ASP A 598 -7.52 -1.65 17.50
N ARG A 599 -8.63 -1.90 16.80
CA ARG A 599 -9.85 -2.46 17.42
C ARG A 599 -9.64 -3.89 17.94
N HIS A 600 -8.74 -4.64 17.30
CA HIS A 600 -8.54 -6.07 17.51
C HIS A 600 -7.14 -6.41 18.02
N ARG A 601 -6.14 -5.57 17.73
CA ARG A 601 -4.74 -5.81 18.11
C ARG A 601 -4.06 -4.56 18.64
N ALA A 602 -3.07 -4.75 19.52
CA ALA A 602 -2.03 -3.76 19.77
C ALA A 602 -0.69 -4.27 19.23
N TRP A 603 0.10 -3.38 18.64
CA TRP A 603 1.42 -3.64 18.08
C TRP A 603 2.47 -2.87 18.86
N VAL A 604 3.49 -3.56 19.36
CA VAL A 604 4.58 -2.95 20.12
C VAL A 604 5.88 -3.13 19.34
N ALA A 605 6.51 -2.02 18.95
CA ALA A 605 7.83 -2.03 18.32
C ALA A 605 8.88 -1.61 19.34
N VAL A 606 9.95 -2.40 19.46
CA VAL A 606 11.05 -2.17 20.41
C VAL A 606 12.35 -2.03 19.62
N GLY A 607 13.00 -0.87 19.76
CA GLY A 607 14.25 -0.53 19.07
C GLY A 607 15.43 -0.63 20.02
N GLY A 608 16.59 -1.02 19.49
CA GLY A 608 17.82 -1.14 20.26
C GLY A 608 19.08 -1.19 19.38
N GLY A 609 20.17 -1.61 20.00
CA GLY A 609 21.41 -2.02 19.33
C GLY A 609 21.71 -3.49 19.61
N ILE A 610 22.23 -4.22 18.60
CA ILE A 610 22.92 -5.50 18.80
C ILE A 610 24.41 -5.19 18.91
N ASN A 611 25.05 -5.58 20.02
CA ASN A 611 26.49 -5.53 20.20
C ASN A 611 27.14 -6.76 19.54
N CYS A 612 27.98 -6.50 18.54
CA CYS A 612 28.71 -7.49 17.74
C CYS A 612 30.25 -7.38 17.95
N GLY A 613 30.69 -7.08 19.18
CA GLY A 613 32.10 -6.90 19.52
C GLY A 613 32.44 -5.43 19.67
N GLU A 614 33.17 -4.86 18.71
CA GLU A 614 33.42 -3.41 18.65
C GLU A 614 32.29 -2.67 17.91
N ASP A 615 31.57 -3.35 17.01
CA ASP A 615 30.46 -2.79 16.25
C ASP A 615 29.11 -2.89 17.00
N ILE A 616 28.25 -1.87 16.83
CA ILE A 616 26.87 -1.89 17.34
C ILE A 616 25.90 -1.55 16.22
N TYR A 617 25.09 -2.52 15.82
CA TYR A 617 24.13 -2.43 14.72
C TYR A 617 22.72 -2.15 15.25
N GLY A 618 21.94 -1.27 14.61
CA GLY A 618 20.55 -1.04 14.99
C GLY A 618 19.67 -2.28 14.77
N ASP A 619 18.65 -2.47 15.59
CA ASP A 619 17.63 -3.51 15.37
C ASP A 619 16.25 -3.08 15.90
N ILE A 620 15.20 -3.65 15.31
CA ILE A 620 13.80 -3.39 15.64
C ILE A 620 13.06 -4.72 15.72
N LYS A 621 12.53 -5.04 16.91
CA LYS A 621 11.66 -6.21 17.11
C LYS A 621 10.21 -5.75 17.27
N VAL A 622 9.28 -6.49 16.69
CA VAL A 622 7.85 -6.19 16.75
C VAL A 622 7.11 -7.31 17.47
N PHE A 623 6.13 -6.93 18.27
CA PHE A 623 5.24 -7.82 19.01
C PHE A 623 3.80 -7.42 18.74
N HIS A 624 2.87 -8.35 18.94
CA HIS A 624 1.44 -8.05 18.93
C HIS A 624 0.71 -8.67 20.11
N ILE A 625 -0.44 -8.08 20.43
CA ILE A 625 -1.35 -8.53 21.48
C ILE A 625 -2.72 -8.60 20.84
N ASP A 626 -3.36 -9.76 20.87
CA ASP A 626 -4.77 -9.88 20.47
C ASP A 626 -5.65 -9.34 21.61
N LYS A 627 -6.47 -8.33 21.30
CA LYS A 627 -7.36 -7.67 22.26
C LYS A 627 -8.65 -8.45 22.51
N LEU A 628 -9.05 -9.32 21.59
CA LEU A 628 -10.26 -10.13 21.69
C LEU A 628 -9.99 -11.48 22.39
N ALA A 629 -8.73 -11.91 22.46
CA ALA A 629 -8.34 -13.07 23.25
C ALA A 629 -8.70 -12.88 24.74
N SER A 630 -9.38 -13.85 25.33
CA SER A 630 -9.72 -13.87 26.76
C SER A 630 -8.48 -13.94 27.66
N ASN A 631 -7.46 -14.66 27.21
CA ASN A 631 -6.12 -14.65 27.79
C ASN A 631 -5.17 -13.90 26.85
N LYS A 632 -5.12 -12.57 26.98
CA LYS A 632 -4.24 -11.73 26.16
C LYS A 632 -2.79 -12.09 26.44
N THR A 633 -2.05 -12.46 25.40
CA THR A 633 -0.60 -12.72 25.45
C THR A 633 0.13 -11.76 24.53
N ILE A 634 1.41 -11.52 24.83
CA ILE A 634 2.32 -10.86 23.90
C ILE A 634 2.83 -11.95 22.96
N LEU A 635 2.77 -11.73 21.66
CA LEU A 635 3.22 -12.68 20.64
C LEU A 635 4.29 -12.01 19.76
N PRO A 636 5.51 -12.58 19.66
CA PRO A 636 6.55 -12.03 18.80
C PRO A 636 6.10 -12.08 17.32
N GLN A 637 6.25 -10.95 16.63
CA GLN A 637 6.02 -10.87 15.20
C GLN A 637 7.38 -10.86 14.51
N ILE A 638 7.74 -11.98 13.87
CA ILE A 638 8.96 -12.08 13.08
C ILE A 638 8.87 -11.07 11.92
N ALA A 639 9.63 -9.99 12.05
CA ALA A 639 9.68 -8.85 11.15
C ALA A 639 11.14 -8.41 11.05
N LEU A 640 11.79 -8.71 9.92
CA LEU A 640 13.20 -8.41 9.73
C LEU A 640 13.35 -7.06 9.03
N PHE A 641 13.80 -6.04 9.78
CA PHE A 641 14.00 -4.68 9.28
C PHE A 641 15.33 -4.50 8.51
N ARG A 642 16.26 -5.46 8.63
CA ARG A 642 17.63 -5.45 8.08
C ARG A 642 17.78 -6.03 6.66
N ARG A 643 16.71 -6.14 5.87
CA ARG A 643 16.63 -7.03 4.68
C ARG A 643 17.28 -6.55 3.38
N SER A 644 17.95 -5.41 3.33
CA SER A 644 18.56 -4.90 2.09
C SER A 644 20.07 -5.12 1.99
N HIS A 645 20.59 -5.13 0.75
CA HIS A 645 22.00 -5.37 0.41
C HIS A 645 22.99 -4.41 1.08
N ALA A 646 22.50 -3.25 1.54
CA ALA A 646 23.05 -2.48 2.64
C ALA A 646 21.97 -2.43 3.74
N ASP A 647 22.28 -2.86 4.96
CA ASP A 647 21.33 -2.80 6.09
C ASP A 647 21.07 -1.33 6.45
N PRO A 648 19.81 -0.84 6.40
CA PRO A 648 19.50 0.56 6.73
C PRO A 648 19.82 0.90 8.18
N LEU A 649 19.89 -0.10 9.06
CA LEU A 649 20.21 0.01 10.48
C LEU A 649 21.71 -0.18 10.80
N ALA A 650 22.57 -0.40 9.79
CA ALA A 650 24.02 -0.40 9.97
C ALA A 650 24.59 0.97 10.39
N GLY A 651 23.79 2.04 10.31
CA GLY A 651 24.14 3.37 10.82
C GLY A 651 24.21 3.50 12.35
N GLY A 652 23.99 2.41 13.09
CA GLY A 652 24.11 2.36 14.55
C GLY A 652 22.79 2.13 15.29
N PRO A 653 22.81 2.15 16.64
CA PRO A 653 21.64 1.84 17.46
C PRO A 653 20.41 2.67 17.11
N VAL A 654 19.22 2.07 17.22
CA VAL A 654 17.97 2.83 17.21
C VAL A 654 17.90 3.63 18.52
N LYS A 655 17.52 4.91 18.45
CA LYS A 655 17.28 5.78 19.62
C LYS A 655 15.84 6.28 19.75
N GLY A 656 15.05 6.19 18.69
CA GLY A 656 13.64 6.57 18.72
C GLY A 656 12.80 5.75 17.74
N LEU A 657 11.58 5.43 18.14
CA LEU A 657 10.55 4.80 17.31
C LEU A 657 9.24 5.56 17.46
N SER A 658 8.45 5.61 16.38
CA SER A 658 7.07 6.12 16.40
C SER A 658 6.23 5.48 15.29
N PHE A 659 5.01 5.08 15.62
CA PHE A 659 4.03 4.64 14.62
C PHE A 659 3.30 5.85 14.02
N GLY A 660 3.01 5.79 12.73
CA GLY A 660 2.21 6.81 12.06
C GLY A 660 0.71 6.71 12.36
N PRO A 661 -0.05 7.81 12.14
CA PRO A 661 -1.49 7.86 12.38
C PRO A 661 -2.25 6.90 11.45
N ASP A 662 -1.68 6.60 10.28
CA ASP A 662 -2.20 5.61 9.33
C ASP A 662 -1.96 4.15 9.76
N ARG A 663 -1.21 3.94 10.86
CA ARG A 663 -0.93 2.62 11.47
C ARG A 663 -0.08 1.69 10.58
N ARG A 664 0.29 2.17 9.39
CA ARG A 664 0.98 1.46 8.33
C ARG A 664 2.37 2.02 8.09
N LYS A 665 2.86 2.91 8.95
CA LYS A 665 4.23 3.43 8.88
C LYS A 665 4.90 3.35 10.25
N LEU A 666 6.15 2.88 10.26
CA LEU A 666 7.03 2.93 11.42
C LEU A 666 8.19 3.87 11.10
N VAL A 667 8.28 4.93 11.89
CA VAL A 667 9.41 5.87 11.90
C VAL A 667 10.44 5.36 12.88
N CYS A 668 11.71 5.43 12.48
CA CYS A 668 12.88 5.11 13.28
C CYS A 668 13.91 6.22 13.16
N ILE A 669 14.56 6.53 14.28
CA ILE A 669 15.70 7.43 14.39
C ILE A 669 16.88 6.61 14.88
N THR A 670 17.98 6.60 14.14
CA THR A 670 19.26 5.97 14.52
C THR A 670 20.20 6.96 15.21
N ASN A 671 21.23 6.46 15.90
CA ASN A 671 22.24 7.29 16.56
C ASN A 671 23.05 8.18 15.60
N ASN A 672 23.24 7.78 14.35
CA ASN A 672 23.83 8.64 13.31
C ASN A 672 22.83 9.62 12.67
N ASN A 673 21.66 9.82 13.29
CA ASN A 673 20.63 10.79 12.90
C ASN A 673 19.97 10.54 11.52
N HIS A 674 20.07 9.33 10.98
CA HIS A 674 19.22 8.93 9.86
C HIS A 674 17.78 8.76 10.35
N ILE A 675 16.83 9.09 9.48
CA ILE A 675 15.42 8.84 9.71
C ILE A 675 14.94 7.84 8.67
N LEU A 676 14.44 6.71 9.17
CA LEU A 676 13.97 5.59 8.37
C LEU A 676 12.46 5.48 8.55
N VAL A 677 11.72 5.38 7.46
CA VAL A 677 10.28 5.19 7.48
C VAL A 677 9.94 3.95 6.66
N TRP A 678 9.57 2.86 7.33
CA TRP A 678 9.04 1.67 6.66
C TRP A 678 7.54 1.80 6.50
N THR A 679 7.03 1.45 5.31
CA THR A 679 5.63 1.04 5.18
C THR A 679 5.50 -0.37 5.79
N LEU A 680 4.45 -0.60 6.56
CA LEU A 680 4.14 -1.87 7.21
C LEU A 680 2.91 -2.52 6.55
N SER A 681 2.94 -3.84 6.44
CA SER A 681 1.78 -4.67 6.13
C SER A 681 0.78 -4.71 7.29
N ASN A 682 -0.43 -5.24 7.06
CA ASN A 682 -1.44 -5.44 8.11
C ASN A 682 -0.98 -6.34 9.28
N ASN A 683 0.13 -7.08 9.13
CA ASN A 683 0.76 -7.89 10.18
C ASN A 683 2.06 -7.25 10.70
N SER A 684 2.20 -5.92 10.57
CA SER A 684 3.36 -5.11 10.97
C SER A 684 4.74 -5.56 10.46
N LYS A 685 4.80 -6.43 9.45
CA LYS A 685 6.04 -6.73 8.71
C LYS A 685 6.38 -5.54 7.80
N PRO A 686 7.65 -5.07 7.74
CA PRO A 686 8.06 -4.02 6.82
C PRO A 686 7.91 -4.47 5.35
N CYS A 687 7.47 -3.55 4.50
CA CYS A 687 7.26 -3.73 3.07
C CYS A 687 8.35 -2.98 2.30
N GLY A 688 9.32 -3.72 1.76
CA GLY A 688 10.45 -3.15 1.01
C GLY A 688 11.45 -2.35 1.87
N ASN A 689 12.29 -1.58 1.20
CA ASN A 689 13.30 -0.72 1.82
C ASN A 689 12.63 0.49 2.49
N PRO A 690 13.15 1.00 3.62
CA PRO A 690 12.64 2.22 4.21
C PRO A 690 12.84 3.40 3.26
N PHE A 691 11.89 4.33 3.27
CA PHE A 691 12.16 5.69 2.88
C PHE A 691 13.17 6.29 3.87
N LYS A 692 14.26 6.87 3.36
CA LYS A 692 15.40 7.31 4.18
C LYS A 692 15.63 8.80 3.99
N ILE A 693 15.67 9.55 5.10
CA ILE A 693 16.15 10.94 5.12
C ILE A 693 17.53 10.95 5.77
N GLU A 694 18.51 11.42 5.01
CA GLU A 694 19.86 11.71 5.47
C GLU A 694 20.05 13.22 5.46
N LYS A 695 20.49 13.77 6.58
CA LYS A 695 21.11 15.10 6.64
C LYS A 695 22.50 14.91 7.24
N PHE A 696 23.45 15.72 6.81
CA PHE A 696 24.77 15.76 7.43
C PHE A 696 24.66 16.47 8.78
N TYR A 697 24.99 15.75 9.84
CA TYR A 697 25.16 16.27 11.20
C TYR A 697 26.66 16.31 11.50
N HIS A 698 27.14 17.34 12.21
CA HIS A 698 28.54 17.38 12.62
C HIS A 698 28.85 16.26 13.63
N PRO A 699 30.04 15.61 13.59
CA PRO A 699 30.36 14.48 14.47
C PRO A 699 30.11 14.77 15.96
N GLU A 700 30.46 15.97 16.41
CA GLU A 700 30.28 16.46 17.79
C GLU A 700 28.81 16.53 18.25
N THR A 701 27.85 16.62 17.31
CA THR A 701 26.41 16.69 17.60
C THR A 701 25.69 15.35 17.43
N THR A 702 26.38 14.29 16.98
CA THR A 702 25.75 13.02 16.58
C THR A 702 24.80 12.43 17.63
N ALA A 703 25.22 12.36 18.89
CA ALA A 703 24.38 11.87 19.99
C ALA A 703 23.04 12.64 20.12
N ASP A 704 23.08 13.94 19.87
CA ASP A 704 22.02 14.91 20.18
C ASP A 704 21.17 15.32 18.95
N GLY A 705 21.69 15.12 17.73
CA GLY A 705 21.25 15.74 16.47
C GLY A 705 19.74 15.73 16.23
N VAL A 706 19.16 14.57 15.88
CA VAL A 706 17.71 14.35 15.84
C VAL A 706 17.23 13.93 17.23
N THR A 707 16.22 14.62 17.74
CA THR A 707 15.63 14.38 19.06
C THR A 707 14.26 13.70 19.00
N SER A 708 13.44 13.98 17.98
CA SER A 708 12.20 13.25 17.71
C SER A 708 11.81 13.36 16.24
N ALA A 709 10.98 12.42 15.78
CA ALA A 709 10.47 12.38 14.42
C ALA A 709 9.02 11.86 14.45
N THR A 710 8.09 12.71 14.05
CA THR A 710 6.65 12.48 14.14
C THR A 710 6.07 12.56 12.74
N ILE A 711 5.60 11.42 12.23
CA ILE A 711 4.90 11.34 10.94
C ILE A 711 3.43 11.72 11.12
N PHE A 712 2.90 12.49 10.18
CA PHE A 712 1.53 12.99 10.17
C PHE A 712 0.97 12.94 8.74
N SER A 713 -0.35 13.10 8.60
CA SER A 713 -0.99 13.28 7.30
C SER A 713 -1.32 14.75 7.09
N ALA A 714 -0.95 15.29 5.94
CA ALA A 714 -1.42 16.61 5.50
C ALA A 714 -2.92 16.58 5.20
N PRO A 715 -3.59 17.75 5.07
CA PRO A 715 -4.96 17.83 4.56
C PRO A 715 -5.18 17.17 3.19
N SER A 716 -4.13 16.99 2.37
CA SER A 716 -4.16 16.21 1.12
C SER A 716 -4.10 14.69 1.31
N MET A 717 -4.10 14.19 2.55
CA MET A 717 -3.83 12.80 2.95
C MET A 717 -2.42 12.29 2.58
N ARG A 718 -1.51 13.17 2.15
CA ARG A 718 -0.10 12.79 1.91
C ARG A 718 0.66 12.70 3.24
N PRO A 719 1.53 11.69 3.43
CA PRO A 719 2.34 11.58 4.63
C PRO A 719 3.51 12.56 4.60
N TYR A 720 3.69 13.26 5.70
CA TYR A 720 4.82 14.15 5.98
C TYR A 720 5.45 13.75 7.31
N ILE A 721 6.74 14.04 7.48
CA ILE A 721 7.46 13.81 8.73
C ILE A 721 7.97 15.15 9.28
N PHE A 722 7.62 15.41 10.54
CA PHE A 722 8.14 16.53 11.31
C PHE A 722 9.30 16.02 12.19
N THR A 723 10.49 16.56 11.95
CA THR A 723 11.71 16.19 12.65
C THR A 723 12.18 17.33 13.55
N THR A 724 12.37 17.05 14.84
CA THR A 724 12.99 17.99 15.78
C THR A 724 14.48 17.70 15.97
N THR A 725 15.25 18.75 16.22
CA THR A 725 16.71 18.67 16.39
C THR A 725 17.20 19.41 17.62
N SER A 726 18.30 18.92 18.20
CA SER A 726 19.15 19.72 19.08
C SER A 726 19.93 20.73 18.20
N PRO A 727 20.09 22.01 18.60
CA PRO A 727 20.87 22.98 17.84
C PRO A 727 22.35 22.62 17.89
N SER A 728 22.97 22.49 16.73
CA SER A 728 24.43 22.52 16.60
C SER A 728 25.01 23.87 17.06
N PHE A 729 26.31 23.89 17.35
CA PHE A 729 27.03 25.12 17.68
C PHE A 729 26.86 26.21 16.61
N GLN A 730 26.87 25.84 15.33
CA GLN A 730 26.64 26.76 14.19
C GLN A 730 25.23 27.41 14.23
N ARG A 731 24.20 26.63 14.60
CA ARG A 731 22.83 27.12 14.79
C ARG A 731 22.73 28.06 16.00
N ALA A 732 23.48 27.79 17.06
CA ALA A 732 23.58 28.66 18.23
C ALA A 732 24.32 29.98 17.93
N ALA A 733 25.32 29.94 17.04
CA ALA A 733 26.08 31.11 16.57
C ALA A 733 25.31 32.02 15.59
N GLY A 734 24.05 31.70 15.26
CA GLY A 734 23.20 32.53 14.41
C GLY A 734 23.46 32.40 12.91
N GLY A 735 24.23 31.38 12.47
CA GLY A 735 24.42 31.09 11.07
C GLY A 735 23.14 30.61 10.36
N LEU A 736 23.03 30.89 9.06
CA LEU A 736 22.01 30.26 8.20
C LEU A 736 22.26 28.75 8.08
N TYR A 737 23.53 28.35 8.10
CA TYR A 737 23.98 26.96 8.12
C TYR A 737 23.84 26.37 9.52
N GLY A 738 23.18 25.21 9.62
CA GLY A 738 23.00 24.51 10.90
C GLY A 738 21.93 23.42 10.85
N GLU A 739 21.88 22.64 11.92
CA GLU A 739 20.99 21.48 12.06
C GLU A 739 19.58 21.93 12.49
N TRP A 740 18.84 22.50 11.54
CA TRP A 740 17.46 22.95 11.74
C TRP A 740 16.50 21.78 11.88
N SER A 741 15.49 21.96 12.74
CA SER A 741 14.28 21.11 12.75
C SER A 741 13.52 21.34 11.45
N TYR A 742 12.85 20.33 10.91
CA TYR A 742 12.33 20.39 9.54
C TYR A 742 11.09 19.55 9.30
N ILE A 743 10.39 19.85 8.20
CA ILE A 743 9.28 19.06 7.66
C ILE A 743 9.73 18.52 6.29
N SER A 744 9.46 17.24 6.03
CA SER A 744 9.73 16.59 4.73
C SER A 744 8.50 15.80 4.28
N PRO A 745 8.20 15.73 2.96
CA PRO A 745 7.32 14.68 2.44
C PRO A 745 7.91 13.30 2.75
N VAL A 746 7.05 12.28 2.78
CA VAL A 746 7.43 10.87 2.90
C VAL A 746 6.97 10.12 1.65
N ALA A 747 7.91 9.56 0.88
CA ALA A 747 7.56 8.69 -0.25
C ALA A 747 7.16 7.29 0.24
N PRO A 748 6.33 6.53 -0.53
CA PRO A 748 5.98 5.15 -0.18
C PRO A 748 7.16 4.17 -0.31
N CYS A 749 8.26 4.58 -0.94
CA CYS A 749 9.46 3.80 -1.22
C CYS A 749 10.71 4.66 -1.01
N SER A 750 11.91 4.03 -0.99
CA SER A 750 13.18 4.78 -1.01
C SER A 750 13.26 5.67 -2.25
N THR A 751 13.55 6.95 -2.04
CA THR A 751 13.46 8.01 -3.04
C THR A 751 14.21 9.23 -2.53
N GLU A 752 15.00 9.88 -3.39
CA GLU A 752 15.64 11.15 -3.03
C GLU A 752 14.59 12.27 -2.99
N VAL A 753 14.48 12.93 -1.83
CA VAL A 753 13.65 14.14 -1.67
C VAL A 753 14.46 15.34 -2.18
N PRO A 754 13.96 16.11 -3.16
CA PRO A 754 14.59 17.38 -3.53
C PRO A 754 14.66 18.31 -2.31
N GLU A 755 15.82 18.92 -2.03
CA GLU A 755 16.01 19.77 -0.84
C GLU A 755 14.97 20.89 -0.71
N VAL A 756 14.50 21.43 -1.83
CA VAL A 756 13.42 22.44 -1.91
C VAL A 756 12.07 21.98 -1.33
N MET A 757 11.89 20.67 -1.09
CA MET A 757 10.72 20.08 -0.42
C MET A 757 10.94 19.85 1.09
N VAL A 758 12.17 19.99 1.58
CA VAL A 758 12.56 19.80 2.97
C VAL A 758 12.60 21.18 3.66
N HIS A 759 11.50 21.56 4.28
CA HIS A 759 11.36 22.88 4.88
C HIS A 759 12.01 22.95 6.27
N ASN A 760 13.09 23.72 6.40
CA ASN A 760 13.74 24.01 7.68
C ASN A 760 12.96 25.09 8.46
N ILE A 761 12.64 24.81 9.73
CA ILE A 761 11.90 25.71 10.63
C ILE A 761 12.92 26.57 11.39
N THR A 762 13.24 27.74 10.84
CA THR A 762 14.30 28.66 11.33
C THR A 762 13.98 29.35 12.66
N GLU A 763 12.73 29.20 13.10
CA GLU A 763 12.15 29.81 14.28
C GLU A 763 12.50 29.00 15.55
N LEU A 764 12.72 27.69 15.42
CA LEU A 764 12.90 26.74 16.53
C LEU A 764 14.33 26.70 17.09
N ARG A 765 14.95 27.87 17.36
CA ARG A 765 16.40 28.04 17.63
C ARG A 765 16.97 27.37 18.88
N LYS A 766 16.14 26.81 19.78
CA LYS A 766 16.58 26.21 21.06
C LYS A 766 16.67 24.67 20.96
N LYS A 767 17.21 24.02 22.00
CA LYS A 767 17.20 22.55 22.12
C LYS A 767 15.78 22.05 22.28
N ILE A 768 15.26 21.43 21.23
CA ILE A 768 13.94 20.79 21.20
C ILE A 768 14.10 19.36 21.68
N LEU A 769 13.30 18.93 22.66
CA LEU A 769 13.32 17.56 23.18
C LEU A 769 12.37 16.64 22.44
N VAL A 770 11.16 17.12 22.11
CA VAL A 770 10.14 16.37 21.38
C VAL A 770 9.21 17.31 20.60
N GLY A 771 8.68 16.84 19.48
CA GLY A 771 7.69 17.51 18.66
C GLY A 771 6.44 16.65 18.41
N ALA A 772 5.28 17.29 18.45
CA ALA A 772 3.98 16.70 18.15
C ALA A 772 3.31 17.44 16.97
N VAL A 773 2.37 16.77 16.31
CA VAL A 773 1.56 17.34 15.22
C VAL A 773 0.09 16.99 15.47
N THR A 774 -0.84 17.87 15.12
CA THR A 774 -2.29 17.59 15.18
C THR A 774 -2.69 16.50 14.18
N ALA A 775 -3.80 15.80 14.42
CA ALA A 775 -4.21 14.68 13.57
C ALA A 775 -4.55 15.14 12.13
N ASN A 776 -5.04 16.38 11.99
CA ASN A 776 -5.34 17.04 10.72
C ASN A 776 -4.12 17.65 10.00
N GLY A 777 -2.92 17.61 10.59
CA GLY A 777 -1.72 18.22 9.99
C GLY A 777 -1.79 19.75 9.87
N GLY A 778 -2.52 20.42 10.76
CA GLY A 778 -2.70 21.88 10.78
C GLY A 778 -1.74 22.63 11.71
N LEU A 779 -1.30 22.04 12.83
CA LEU A 779 -0.40 22.66 13.80
C LEU A 779 0.73 21.71 14.22
N VAL A 780 1.91 22.27 14.50
CA VAL A 780 3.00 21.57 15.19
C VAL A 780 3.25 22.21 16.55
N ALA A 781 3.52 21.37 17.55
CA ALA A 781 3.96 21.81 18.87
C ALA A 781 5.33 21.21 19.19
N VAL A 782 6.16 21.94 19.94
CA VAL A 782 7.44 21.45 20.44
C VAL A 782 7.68 21.80 21.91
N LEU A 783 8.39 20.92 22.60
CA LEU A 783 8.86 21.11 23.97
C LEU A 783 10.36 21.40 23.98
N GLU A 784 10.75 22.58 24.49
CA GLU A 784 12.15 22.96 24.66
C GLU A 784 12.78 22.37 25.94
N LYS A 785 14.11 22.23 25.98
CA LYS A 785 14.89 21.95 27.22
C LYS A 785 14.58 22.96 28.35
N SER A 786 14.12 24.16 28.02
CA SER A 786 13.68 25.20 28.97
C SER A 786 12.33 24.92 29.67
N GLY A 787 11.65 23.82 29.31
CA GLY A 787 10.29 23.49 29.76
C GLY A 787 9.19 24.32 29.11
N LYS A 788 9.53 25.19 28.14
CA LYS A 788 8.57 25.97 27.34
C LYS A 788 7.95 25.13 26.23
N ILE A 789 6.68 25.40 25.94
CA ILE A 789 5.96 24.85 24.79
C ILE A 789 5.82 25.94 23.72
N LYS A 790 6.13 25.59 22.47
CA LYS A 790 5.96 26.45 21.29
C LYS A 790 5.02 25.78 20.29
N VAL A 791 4.20 26.58 19.63
CA VAL A 791 3.24 26.14 18.62
C VAL A 791 3.42 26.97 17.36
N LEU A 792 3.38 26.31 16.21
CA LEU A 792 3.46 26.93 14.89
C LEU A 792 2.34 26.38 14.01
N SER A 793 1.70 27.25 13.23
CA SER A 793 0.74 26.81 12.22
C SER A 793 1.47 26.24 11.02
N LEU A 794 0.95 25.14 10.47
CA LEU A 794 1.39 24.62 9.18
C LEU A 794 0.73 25.40 8.04
N THR A 795 1.50 25.66 7.00
CA THR A 795 1.10 26.43 5.81
C THR A 795 1.61 25.77 4.53
N LYS A 796 1.11 26.21 3.38
CA LYS A 796 1.62 25.81 2.07
C LYS A 796 3.04 26.32 1.87
N GLY A 797 3.99 25.40 1.67
CA GLY A 797 5.36 25.73 1.29
C GLY A 797 5.43 26.29 -0.13
N SER A 798 6.32 27.26 -0.34
CA SER A 798 6.69 27.77 -1.66
C SER A 798 8.08 27.24 -2.04
N PRO A 799 8.25 26.60 -3.22
CA PRO A 799 7.28 26.44 -4.31
C PRO A 799 6.30 25.25 -4.13
N CYS A 800 6.55 24.34 -3.18
CA CYS A 800 5.69 23.18 -2.92
C CYS A 800 5.86 22.66 -1.47
N GLY A 801 5.11 21.61 -1.11
CA GLY A 801 5.20 20.99 0.21
C GLY A 801 4.53 21.80 1.34
N ILE A 802 5.03 21.60 2.56
CA ILE A 802 4.49 22.19 3.80
C ILE A 802 5.59 23.00 4.49
N SER A 803 5.23 24.20 4.94
CA SER A 803 6.05 25.09 5.76
C SER A 803 5.41 25.35 7.11
N CYS A 804 6.14 26.01 8.01
CA CYS A 804 5.56 26.67 9.17
C CYS A 804 5.35 28.17 8.90
N GLU A 805 4.37 28.77 9.59
CA GLU A 805 4.34 30.23 9.74
C GLU A 805 5.58 30.71 10.53
N LYS A 806 6.08 31.91 10.18
CA LYS A 806 7.22 32.53 10.88
C LYS A 806 6.88 32.98 12.30
N GLU A 807 5.60 33.20 12.58
CA GLU A 807 5.13 33.60 13.91
C GLU A 807 5.04 32.38 14.83
N VAL A 808 5.92 32.36 15.84
CA VAL A 808 5.88 31.35 16.89
C VAL A 808 4.96 31.83 18.00
N ASN A 809 3.90 31.06 18.23
CA ASN A 809 3.12 31.20 19.44
C ASN A 809 3.84 30.49 20.59
N GLU A 810 4.49 31.25 21.46
CA GLU A 810 4.90 30.73 22.77
C GLU A 810 3.65 30.58 23.66
N VAL A 811 3.50 29.42 24.30
CA VAL A 811 2.44 29.21 25.30
C VAL A 811 2.84 29.94 26.58
N HIS A 812 2.61 31.26 26.61
CA HIS A 812 2.98 32.11 27.73
C HIS A 812 2.35 31.62 29.05
N GLY A 813 3.15 31.57 30.11
CA GLY A 813 2.76 31.06 31.43
C GLY A 813 2.93 29.55 31.61
N VAL A 814 3.07 28.76 30.53
CA VAL A 814 3.38 27.32 30.64
C VAL A 814 4.89 27.11 30.61
N GLN A 815 5.48 26.95 31.80
CA GLN A 815 6.80 26.38 31.97
C GLN A 815 6.70 25.16 32.89
N LEU A 816 6.98 23.98 32.34
CA LEU A 816 7.01 22.73 33.12
C LEU A 816 8.15 22.82 34.16
N CYS A 817 9.40 22.66 33.72
CA CYS A 817 10.58 22.81 34.59
C CYS A 817 11.65 23.70 33.99
N SER A 818 12.52 24.24 34.83
CA SER A 818 13.63 25.14 34.43
C SER A 818 14.63 24.48 33.49
N SER A 819 14.78 23.16 33.57
CA SER A 819 15.65 22.37 32.69
C SER A 819 15.18 20.91 32.61
N MET A 820 14.97 20.41 31.40
CA MET A 820 14.75 18.99 31.10
C MET A 820 15.88 18.45 30.21
N GLU A 821 16.40 17.27 30.49
CA GLU A 821 17.53 16.71 29.74
C GLU A 821 17.06 15.84 28.57
N LYS A 822 16.03 15.02 28.81
CA LYS A 822 15.38 14.11 27.88
C LYS A 822 13.85 14.27 28.00
N ALA A 823 13.13 13.97 26.93
CA ALA A 823 11.70 13.73 26.91
C ALA A 823 11.42 12.37 26.24
N SER A 824 10.29 11.74 26.56
CA SER A 824 9.73 10.64 25.77
C SER A 824 9.17 11.21 24.46
N SER A 825 9.04 10.37 23.44
CA SER A 825 8.25 10.68 22.23
C SER A 825 6.78 10.98 22.52
N THR A 826 6.30 10.67 23.73
CA THR A 826 4.92 10.93 24.19
C THR A 826 4.82 11.95 25.34
N SER A 827 5.90 12.65 25.69
CA SER A 827 5.86 13.74 26.70
C SER A 827 5.07 14.97 26.24
N LEU A 828 4.74 15.07 24.95
CA LEU A 828 3.97 16.15 24.35
C LEU A 828 2.95 15.54 23.36
N ARG A 829 1.68 15.90 23.48
CA ARG A 829 0.60 15.47 22.57
C ARG A 829 -0.42 16.58 22.36
N PHE A 830 -1.15 16.46 21.25
CA PHE A 830 -2.42 17.16 21.04
C PHE A 830 -3.58 16.25 21.49
N GLU A 831 -4.61 16.86 22.08
CA GLU A 831 -5.85 16.22 22.49
C GLU A 831 -6.99 16.94 21.75
N GLU A 832 -7.63 16.28 20.79
CA GLU A 832 -8.76 16.82 20.01
C GLU A 832 -10.08 16.38 20.67
N THR A 833 -10.88 17.34 21.13
CA THR A 833 -12.15 17.09 21.84
C THR A 833 -13.30 17.94 21.29
N ASP A 834 -14.53 17.61 21.68
CA ASP A 834 -15.74 18.44 21.49
C ASP A 834 -15.59 19.87 22.06
N ARG A 835 -14.81 20.02 23.14
CA ARG A 835 -14.52 21.30 23.80
C ARG A 835 -13.42 22.12 23.11
N GLY A 836 -12.82 21.58 22.05
CA GLY A 836 -11.73 22.17 21.28
C GLY A 836 -10.45 21.35 21.30
N LEU A 837 -9.40 21.92 20.72
CA LEU A 837 -8.05 21.37 20.72
C LEU A 837 -7.34 21.73 22.03
N PHE A 838 -6.61 20.80 22.62
CA PHE A 838 -5.71 21.03 23.74
C PHE A 838 -4.31 20.53 23.40
N ILE A 839 -3.31 21.14 24.03
CA ILE A 839 -1.93 20.69 24.04
C ILE A 839 -1.63 20.23 25.45
N MET A 840 -1.20 18.97 25.57
CA MET A 840 -0.82 18.37 26.85
C MET A 840 0.65 17.99 26.84
N ALA A 841 1.34 18.33 27.92
CA ALA A 841 2.75 18.02 28.08
C ALA A 841 3.08 17.65 29.53
N VAL A 842 3.92 16.64 29.71
CA VAL A 842 4.36 16.14 31.02
C VAL A 842 5.89 16.07 31.08
N ASP A 843 6.48 16.50 32.18
CA ASP A 843 7.92 16.41 32.40
C ASP A 843 8.32 15.24 33.32
N THR A 844 9.62 14.93 33.36
CA THR A 844 10.19 13.94 34.29
C THR A 844 10.12 14.38 35.76
N ASN A 845 9.74 15.63 36.03
CA ASN A 845 9.44 16.13 37.36
C ASN A 845 7.96 15.92 37.77
N GLY A 846 7.14 15.29 36.93
CA GLY A 846 5.74 15.05 37.23
C GLY A 846 4.85 16.27 37.04
N LYS A 847 5.35 17.39 36.53
CA LYS A 847 4.47 18.51 36.18
C LYS A 847 3.78 18.22 34.86
N LEU A 848 2.49 18.46 34.84
CA LEU A 848 1.58 18.25 33.73
C LEU A 848 0.93 19.59 33.39
N ALA A 849 1.07 20.03 32.15
CA ALA A 849 0.36 21.18 31.62
C ALA A 849 -0.69 20.71 30.61
N ARG A 850 -1.90 21.25 30.71
CA ARG A 850 -2.95 21.17 29.68
C ARG A 850 -3.32 22.59 29.28
N HIS A 851 -3.02 22.96 28.05
CA HIS A 851 -3.32 24.28 27.50
C HIS A 851 -4.37 24.16 26.41
N LYS A 852 -5.49 24.87 26.55
CA LYS A 852 -6.56 24.91 25.55
C LYS A 852 -6.13 25.77 24.38
N TRP A 853 -6.01 25.17 23.20
CA TRP A 853 -5.75 25.87 21.95
C TRP A 853 -7.07 26.35 21.35
N THR A 854 -7.47 27.56 21.71
CA THR A 854 -8.73 28.17 21.31
C THR A 854 -8.66 28.80 19.92
N GLY A 855 -8.42 27.97 18.91
CA GLY A 855 -8.93 28.28 17.57
C GLY A 855 -10.46 28.15 17.54
N LEU A 856 -11.14 28.87 16.64
CA LEU A 856 -12.53 28.53 16.32
C LEU A 856 -12.61 27.04 15.97
N PRO A 857 -13.65 26.31 16.41
CA PRO A 857 -13.75 24.89 16.12
C PRO A 857 -13.66 24.71 14.60
N MET A 858 -12.73 23.85 14.16
CA MET A 858 -12.90 23.23 12.86
C MET A 858 -14.22 22.47 12.92
N LYS A 859 -15.29 23.10 12.42
CA LYS A 859 -16.35 22.34 11.78
C LYS A 859 -15.62 21.47 10.76
N SER A 860 -15.59 20.18 11.03
CA SER A 860 -15.13 19.18 10.08
C SER A 860 -15.73 19.53 8.73
N THR A 861 -14.90 19.90 7.76
CA THR A 861 -15.38 20.25 6.41
C THR A 861 -15.65 19.01 5.56
N LEU A 862 -15.59 17.80 6.16
CA LEU A 862 -16.42 16.69 5.72
C LEU A 862 -17.86 17.06 6.10
N PRO A 863 -18.75 17.35 5.13
CA PRO A 863 -20.08 17.85 5.44
C PRO A 863 -20.86 16.77 6.19
N GLU A 864 -21.18 17.04 7.46
CA GLU A 864 -22.38 16.48 8.06
C GLU A 864 -23.55 16.90 7.17
N ILE A 865 -24.20 15.91 6.55
CA ILE A 865 -25.37 16.12 5.71
C ILE A 865 -26.43 16.75 6.63
N PRO A 866 -26.85 18.00 6.41
CA PRO A 866 -27.91 18.59 7.22
C PRO A 866 -29.16 17.75 7.03
N GLY A 867 -29.78 17.33 8.13
CA GLY A 867 -31.14 16.81 8.08
C GLY A 867 -32.02 17.88 7.41
N LEU A 868 -32.64 17.52 6.28
CA LEU A 868 -33.50 18.43 5.53
C LEU A 868 -34.58 19.00 6.46
N PRO A 869 -34.78 20.33 6.50
CA PRO A 869 -35.95 20.89 7.16
C PRO A 869 -37.20 20.43 6.43
N VAL A 870 -38.17 19.93 7.19
CA VAL A 870 -39.50 19.54 6.71
C VAL A 870 -40.33 20.81 6.48
N GLU A 871 -41.04 20.84 5.34
CA GLU A 871 -42.07 21.84 4.94
C GLU A 871 -41.56 23.29 4.76
N LEU A 872 -41.88 23.98 3.66
CA LEU A 872 -43.22 24.53 3.45
C LEU A 872 -43.55 24.92 1.99
N SER A 873 -44.85 24.89 1.70
CA SER A 873 -45.62 25.68 0.72
C SER A 873 -45.18 25.74 -0.74
N SER A 874 -46.03 25.11 -1.57
CA SER A 874 -46.39 25.50 -2.92
C SER A 874 -46.51 27.02 -3.15
N ILE A 875 -45.98 27.51 -4.27
CA ILE A 875 -46.36 28.78 -4.90
C ILE A 875 -46.68 28.51 -6.38
N GLU A 876 -47.71 29.20 -6.88
CA GLU A 876 -48.42 28.87 -8.12
C GLU A 876 -47.73 29.35 -9.40
N PHE A 877 -48.21 28.83 -10.53
CA PHE A 877 -47.90 29.33 -11.87
C PHE A 877 -48.30 30.80 -12.03
N ILE A 878 -47.42 31.61 -12.63
CA ILE A 878 -47.82 32.81 -13.36
C ILE A 878 -47.36 32.66 -14.81
N SER A 879 -48.34 32.52 -15.70
CA SER A 879 -48.15 32.56 -17.15
C SER A 879 -48.15 34.00 -17.64
N SER A 880 -47.06 34.43 -18.28
CA SER A 880 -47.09 35.60 -19.16
C SER A 880 -46.02 35.48 -20.25
N THR A 881 -46.45 35.05 -21.44
CA THR A 881 -45.79 35.43 -22.69
C THR A 881 -45.80 36.96 -22.83
N PRO A 882 -44.81 37.52 -23.52
CA PRO A 882 -45.18 38.36 -24.66
C PRO A 882 -44.47 37.93 -25.95
N GLU A 883 -45.00 38.46 -27.05
CA GLU A 883 -44.76 38.00 -28.42
C GLU A 883 -43.45 38.54 -29.04
N LEU A 884 -43.11 37.96 -30.19
CA LEU A 884 -42.02 38.35 -31.08
C LEU A 884 -42.11 39.81 -31.54
N PRO A 885 -40.98 40.34 -32.04
CA PRO A 885 -41.01 40.89 -33.40
C PRO A 885 -40.15 40.07 -34.37
N THR A 886 -40.62 40.02 -35.61
CA THR A 886 -40.05 39.33 -36.77
C THR A 886 -38.99 40.16 -37.51
N SER A 887 -38.29 39.50 -38.45
CA SER A 887 -37.36 40.05 -39.46
C SER A 887 -35.96 40.46 -38.93
N GLU A 888 -34.87 40.34 -39.70
CA GLU A 888 -34.73 40.21 -41.17
C GLU A 888 -33.85 39.03 -41.65
N ILE A 889 -34.02 38.72 -42.93
CA ILE A 889 -33.27 37.76 -43.76
C ILE A 889 -32.00 38.42 -44.29
N TRP A 890 -30.85 37.72 -44.35
CA TRP A 890 -29.88 37.84 -45.46
C TRP A 890 -29.19 36.48 -45.69
N GLU A 891 -29.01 36.12 -46.96
CA GLU A 891 -28.48 34.82 -47.40
C GLU A 891 -26.97 34.85 -47.71
N LEU A 892 -26.35 33.66 -47.60
CA LEU A 892 -25.27 33.10 -48.44
C LEU A 892 -24.07 33.96 -48.88
N ALA A 893 -22.89 33.49 -48.45
CA ALA A 893 -21.73 33.26 -49.31
C ALA A 893 -21.10 31.91 -48.95
#